data_AF-A0A4Q7DHU1-F1
#
_entry.id   AF-A0A4Q7DHU1-F1
#
_cell.length_a   1.000
_cell.length_b   1.000
_cell.length_c   1.000
_cell.angle_alpha   90.00
_cell.angle_beta   90.00
_cell.angle_gamma   90.00
#
_symmetry.space_group_name_H-M   'P 1'
#
loop_
_entity.id
_entity.type
_entity.pdbx_description
1 polymer ?
#
loop_
_entity_poly.entity_id
_entity_poly.type
_entity_poly.pdbx_seq_one_letter_code
_entity_poly.pdbx_strand_id
1 'polypeptide(L)'
;MLSLELGKKTDVNEASLGELFTHKAYAATRIEATSLGYHDFIQTILRAYKEEQVHQNKFVFYHGCEAFVGFYFDLVQELRDQLFHEAGEDIRLLRAFDDLFSAENVLAMLQEEGKIQGIDDFARIDNYRGKFQDKALSANISLVGSPGHATSSTYFLFYKGQSVNAAQVEWMVKNFTVKFGCPESFPAYRKIYDQYINKKEPYDNGRLLQIFIDGSVIDDVCYLSLTHGKMPFESDASNLGAKLAEFKPSVLLTLLRENSTKFLSQLQAIGGLKNITIESLQSRLYLKPEIFWDPSKVMIKTYWRHTLNHDEQMAYKRDLKAQIQRDLSHWLKSRKHVDKGTFFQKKLPLQEIYKKVYEKNHGENSYPAAVSFSVTDLMSAFKTDDVEKLKAIIKDHNLDIDKELVTPDSWPATSIEMAERFNAFKCVNLLLEYIYLSLIRDEYIRIQGQEDVFKESNIYSKKRKAIDWRDIGKAVDTINDDRVRQTAIEDVKTAANLDEKKVVAKAWISIGTIKDDHIRQTARRKVLAADKDDKEDIATNWENIAKALETINDDRVRQTAIEEVLKENDWYLQLDKAKEWVSIWEIIKPITDTHLQAQALEAIKKTKTHTRQTVARTWVNIARIDDAVIRQAVIQDVFNKTGGSVQEAASKEWVSIWEIIKPIADKNLRAQALENIKTAPTDEYDDLYKQYIAQAWVTLSTIKDENIRKMAIEDVGNYPADKKNEVAKLWVTLTRISNKDIREAAIKDCKNETDAFEKQDTAKAWVTIDSIKDERTREQAIEAVKAAGDGFAKVMAAERYVKK
;
A
#
# COMPACT_ATOMS: atom_id res chain seq x y z
N MET A 1 -7.29 28.18 -16.62
CA MET A 1 -6.16 28.41 -15.68
C MET A 1 -4.82 28.00 -16.27
N LEU A 2 -4.67 26.74 -16.68
CA LEU A 2 -3.45 26.25 -17.33
C LEU A 2 -3.03 27.10 -18.56
N SER A 3 -4.00 27.55 -19.37
CA SER A 3 -3.77 28.47 -20.50
C SER A 3 -3.27 29.87 -20.08
N LEU A 4 -3.64 30.36 -18.89
CA LEU A 4 -3.14 31.62 -18.33
C LEU A 4 -1.68 31.45 -17.89
N GLU A 5 -1.33 30.30 -17.32
CA GLU A 5 0.04 29.99 -16.90
C GLU A 5 1.00 29.71 -18.07
N LEU A 6 0.45 29.23 -19.19
CA LEU A 6 1.14 29.01 -20.47
C LEU A 6 1.16 30.25 -21.38
N GLY A 7 0.78 31.44 -20.86
CA GLY A 7 0.91 32.70 -21.57
C GLY A 7 -0.08 32.88 -22.73
N LYS A 8 -1.31 32.36 -22.61
CA LYS A 8 -2.35 32.41 -23.65
C LYS A 8 -1.99 31.69 -24.97
N LYS A 9 -1.04 30.75 -24.96
CA LYS A 9 -0.87 29.82 -26.09
C LYS A 9 -2.19 29.07 -26.31
N THR A 10 -2.74 29.15 -27.51
CA THR A 10 -4.03 28.54 -27.89
C THR A 10 -3.96 27.02 -27.96
N ASP A 11 -2.77 26.46 -28.20
CA ASP A 11 -2.55 25.01 -28.32
C ASP A 11 -1.76 24.47 -27.12
N VAL A 12 -2.49 24.00 -26.10
CA VAL A 12 -1.90 23.22 -25.00
C VAL A 12 -1.60 21.82 -25.53
N ASN A 13 -0.32 21.50 -25.71
CA ASN A 13 0.17 20.21 -26.18
C ASN A 13 1.23 19.63 -25.21
N GLU A 14 1.67 18.40 -25.50
CA GLU A 14 2.66 17.68 -24.69
C GLU A 14 3.96 18.48 -24.49
N ALA A 15 4.46 19.16 -25.53
CA ALA A 15 5.66 19.98 -25.42
C ALA A 15 5.47 21.18 -24.47
N SER A 16 4.35 21.90 -24.59
CA SER A 16 4.05 23.05 -23.72
C SER A 16 3.84 22.67 -22.25
N LEU A 17 3.25 21.49 -22.00
CA LEU A 17 3.14 20.94 -20.65
C LEU A 17 4.49 20.44 -20.15
N GLY A 18 5.27 19.77 -21.00
CA GLY A 18 6.63 19.36 -20.73
C GLY A 18 7.47 20.56 -20.28
N GLU A 19 7.45 21.67 -21.01
CA GLU A 19 8.11 22.93 -20.63
C GLU A 19 7.59 23.49 -19.31
N LEU A 20 6.27 23.55 -19.10
CA LEU A 20 5.67 24.09 -17.86
C LEU A 20 6.12 23.30 -16.64
N PHE A 21 6.04 21.97 -16.73
CA PHE A 21 6.49 21.09 -15.68
C PHE A 21 8.01 21.23 -15.51
N THR A 22 8.80 21.21 -16.58
CA THR A 22 10.28 21.29 -16.50
C THR A 22 10.81 22.64 -16.00
N HIS A 23 10.16 23.78 -16.31
CA HIS A 23 10.68 25.12 -16.01
C HIS A 23 10.16 25.76 -14.71
N LYS A 24 8.90 25.55 -14.31
CA LYS A 24 8.32 26.27 -13.15
C LYS A 24 8.29 25.48 -11.85
N ALA A 25 8.30 24.14 -11.91
CA ALA A 25 8.09 23.29 -10.74
C ALA A 25 9.38 22.69 -10.13
N TYR A 26 10.55 22.92 -10.73
CA TYR A 26 11.66 21.94 -10.66
C TYR A 26 12.90 22.31 -9.84
N ALA A 27 12.86 23.33 -8.98
CA ALA A 27 13.96 23.50 -8.02
C ALA A 27 13.87 22.52 -6.82
N ALA A 28 12.67 22.04 -6.48
CA ALA A 28 12.44 21.29 -5.23
C ALA A 28 12.14 19.80 -5.39
N THR A 29 11.68 19.32 -6.56
CA THR A 29 11.01 17.99 -6.64
C THR A 29 11.61 16.97 -7.61
N ARG A 30 12.73 17.27 -8.30
CA ARG A 30 13.49 16.36 -9.22
C ARG A 30 12.67 15.15 -9.69
N ILE A 31 11.70 15.41 -10.56
CA ILE A 31 10.96 14.35 -11.24
C ILE A 31 11.88 13.85 -12.37
N GLU A 32 12.44 12.66 -12.19
CA GLU A 32 13.32 12.01 -13.18
C GLU A 32 12.58 11.82 -14.51
N ALA A 33 12.98 12.57 -15.53
CA ALA A 33 12.33 12.65 -16.83
C ALA A 33 12.62 11.43 -17.74
N THR A 34 13.06 10.29 -17.20
CA THR A 34 13.77 9.25 -17.98
C THR A 34 13.03 7.93 -18.17
N SER A 35 11.74 7.78 -17.84
CA SER A 35 11.05 6.49 -18.06
C SER A 35 9.62 6.64 -18.60
N LEU A 36 9.11 5.59 -19.27
CA LEU A 36 7.75 5.46 -19.83
C LEU A 36 6.64 6.08 -18.96
N GLY A 37 6.83 6.12 -17.63
CA GLY A 37 5.88 6.68 -16.69
C GLY A 37 5.64 8.19 -16.78
N TYR A 38 6.59 8.98 -17.27
CA TYR A 38 6.41 10.43 -17.42
C TYR A 38 5.45 10.77 -18.58
N HIS A 39 5.57 10.05 -19.71
CA HIS A 39 4.67 10.24 -20.85
C HIS A 39 3.21 9.95 -20.47
N ASP A 40 2.94 8.81 -19.81
CA ASP A 40 1.60 8.45 -19.34
C ASP A 40 0.99 9.48 -18.39
N PHE A 41 1.83 10.03 -17.50
CA PHE A 41 1.44 11.11 -16.61
C PHE A 41 1.03 12.36 -17.40
N ILE A 42 1.84 12.82 -18.35
CA ILE A 42 1.52 13.99 -19.18
C ILE A 42 0.26 13.76 -20.01
N GLN A 43 0.11 12.60 -20.64
CA GLN A 43 -1.11 12.23 -21.36
C GLN A 43 -2.35 12.24 -20.45
N THR A 44 -2.18 11.84 -19.19
CA THR A 44 -3.25 11.93 -18.19
C THR A 44 -3.63 13.36 -17.85
N ILE A 45 -2.65 14.25 -17.63
CA ILE A 45 -2.91 15.68 -17.41
C ILE A 45 -3.61 16.31 -18.62
N LEU A 46 -3.20 15.95 -19.85
CA LEU A 46 -3.86 16.40 -21.07
C LEU A 46 -5.33 15.96 -21.15
N ARG A 47 -5.64 14.73 -20.73
CA ARG A 47 -7.03 14.25 -20.67
C ARG A 47 -7.85 15.02 -19.65
N ALA A 48 -7.32 15.27 -18.45
CA ALA A 48 -8.00 16.09 -17.45
C ALA A 48 -8.23 17.51 -17.96
N TYR A 49 -7.25 18.11 -18.62
CA TYR A 49 -7.39 19.44 -19.24
C TYR A 49 -8.47 19.46 -20.33
N LYS A 50 -8.49 18.46 -21.22
CA LYS A 50 -9.55 18.34 -22.25
C LYS A 50 -10.94 18.19 -21.64
N GLU A 51 -11.06 17.44 -20.55
CA GLU A 51 -12.33 17.30 -19.83
C GLU A 51 -12.78 18.65 -19.21
N GLU A 52 -11.87 19.44 -18.65
CA GLU A 52 -12.18 20.81 -18.17
C GLU A 52 -12.80 21.67 -19.28
N GLN A 53 -12.29 21.57 -20.51
CA GLN A 53 -12.81 22.31 -21.67
C GLN A 53 -14.23 21.90 -22.07
N VAL A 54 -14.65 20.68 -21.77
CA VAL A 54 -16.00 20.19 -22.09
C VAL A 54 -17.03 20.72 -21.09
N HIS A 55 -16.65 20.97 -19.83
CA HIS A 55 -17.56 21.36 -18.76
C HIS A 55 -17.33 22.80 -18.27
N GLN A 56 -17.28 23.75 -19.21
CA GLN A 56 -16.98 25.17 -18.91
C GLN A 56 -18.01 25.83 -17.96
N ASN A 57 -19.24 25.31 -17.92
CA ASN A 57 -20.31 25.79 -17.07
C ASN A 57 -20.14 25.41 -15.58
N LYS A 58 -19.20 24.52 -15.23
CA LYS A 58 -18.93 24.09 -13.85
C LYS A 58 -17.62 24.67 -13.34
N PHE A 59 -17.48 24.84 -12.03
CA PHE A 59 -16.21 25.12 -11.36
C PHE A 59 -15.41 23.83 -11.20
N VAL A 60 -14.09 23.87 -11.42
CA VAL A 60 -13.25 22.67 -11.45
C VAL A 60 -12.17 22.75 -10.39
N PHE A 61 -12.04 21.68 -9.61
CA PHE A 61 -11.04 21.52 -8.56
C PHE A 61 -10.26 20.22 -8.75
N TYR A 62 -9.04 20.19 -8.21
CA TYR A 62 -8.10 19.10 -8.42
C TYR A 62 -7.58 18.58 -7.08
N HIS A 63 -7.51 17.26 -6.91
CA HIS A 63 -6.91 16.65 -5.73
C HIS A 63 -6.10 15.41 -6.13
N GLY A 64 -4.83 15.38 -5.74
CA GLY A 64 -3.95 14.22 -5.93
C GLY A 64 -3.90 13.39 -4.66
N CYS A 65 -4.06 12.07 -4.77
CA CYS A 65 -4.02 11.16 -3.64
C CYS A 65 -3.29 9.84 -3.95
N GLU A 66 -3.01 9.10 -2.89
CA GLU A 66 -2.45 7.76 -2.96
C GLU A 66 -3.34 6.77 -3.71
N ALA A 67 -2.71 5.78 -4.35
CA ALA A 67 -3.38 4.81 -5.20
C ALA A 67 -4.49 4.04 -4.47
N PHE A 68 -4.25 3.68 -3.20
CA PHE A 68 -5.17 2.91 -2.38
C PHE A 68 -6.42 3.72 -1.99
N VAL A 69 -6.32 5.04 -1.78
CA VAL A 69 -7.49 5.90 -1.56
C VAL A 69 -8.36 5.96 -2.83
N GLY A 70 -7.73 6.06 -4.00
CA GLY A 70 -8.44 5.95 -5.28
C GLY A 70 -9.15 4.61 -5.45
N PHE A 71 -8.50 3.51 -5.05
CA PHE A 71 -9.11 2.18 -5.05
C PHE A 71 -10.31 2.07 -4.09
N TYR A 72 -10.19 2.64 -2.89
CA TYR A 72 -11.30 2.71 -1.93
C TYR A 72 -12.49 3.49 -2.48
N PHE A 73 -12.24 4.60 -3.17
CA PHE A 73 -13.29 5.34 -3.86
C PHE A 73 -14.01 4.47 -4.90
N ASP A 74 -13.28 3.70 -5.72
CA ASP A 74 -13.86 2.78 -6.70
C ASP A 74 -14.71 1.68 -6.05
N LEU A 75 -14.23 1.10 -4.94
CA LEU A 75 -14.97 0.10 -4.17
C LEU A 75 -16.33 0.63 -3.71
N VAL A 76 -16.31 1.81 -3.11
CA VAL A 76 -17.49 2.46 -2.57
C VAL A 76 -18.43 2.93 -3.69
N GLN A 77 -17.90 3.40 -4.81
CA GLN A 77 -18.69 3.81 -5.97
C GLN A 77 -19.38 2.61 -6.64
N GLU A 78 -18.64 1.53 -6.92
CA GLU A 78 -19.21 0.32 -7.54
C GLU A 78 -20.27 -0.32 -6.64
N LEU A 79 -20.08 -0.32 -5.31
CA LEU A 79 -21.12 -0.72 -4.37
C LEU A 79 -22.39 0.12 -4.56
N ARG A 80 -22.25 1.44 -4.61
CA ARG A 80 -23.39 2.34 -4.78
C ARG A 80 -24.08 2.12 -6.12
N ASP A 81 -23.32 1.96 -7.20
CA ASP A 81 -23.87 1.76 -8.53
C ASP A 81 -24.67 0.45 -8.60
N GLN A 82 -24.16 -0.64 -8.01
CA GLN A 82 -24.89 -1.91 -7.91
C GLN A 82 -26.16 -1.79 -7.09
N LEU A 83 -26.09 -1.11 -5.95
CA LEU A 83 -27.27 -0.87 -5.15
C LEU A 83 -28.26 -0.03 -5.97
N PHE A 84 -27.83 1.10 -6.55
CA PHE A 84 -28.69 2.06 -7.25
C PHE A 84 -29.44 1.38 -8.40
N HIS A 85 -28.77 0.48 -9.11
CA HIS A 85 -29.39 -0.34 -10.15
C HIS A 85 -30.56 -1.20 -9.62
N GLU A 86 -30.45 -1.72 -8.40
CA GLU A 86 -31.45 -2.61 -7.81
C GLU A 86 -32.58 -1.86 -7.05
N ALA A 87 -32.33 -0.65 -6.49
CA ALA A 87 -33.34 0.11 -5.73
C ALA A 87 -33.82 1.43 -6.33
N GLY A 88 -33.14 1.98 -7.33
CA GLY A 88 -33.39 3.33 -7.81
C GLY A 88 -32.93 4.43 -6.84
N GLU A 89 -33.56 5.60 -6.94
CA GLU A 89 -33.10 6.84 -6.28
C GLU A 89 -33.10 6.84 -4.74
N ASP A 90 -33.74 5.86 -4.12
CA ASP A 90 -33.92 5.76 -2.67
C ASP A 90 -32.64 5.30 -1.93
N ILE A 91 -31.59 4.93 -2.66
CA ILE A 91 -30.28 4.53 -2.08
C ILE A 91 -29.42 5.65 -1.55
N ARG A 92 -29.82 6.90 -1.78
CA ARG A 92 -29.22 8.08 -1.14
C ARG A 92 -29.23 8.03 0.39
N LEU A 93 -29.75 6.94 0.98
CA LEU A 93 -29.91 6.60 2.39
C LEU A 93 -28.89 5.61 2.96
N LEU A 94 -27.88 5.15 2.19
CA LEU A 94 -26.68 4.49 2.74
C LEU A 94 -25.73 5.51 3.43
N ARG A 95 -26.36 6.37 4.21
CA ARG A 95 -25.91 7.59 4.90
C ARG A 95 -25.10 7.27 6.14
N ALA A 96 -24.23 6.27 6.08
CA ALA A 96 -23.37 5.89 7.20
C ALA A 96 -22.43 7.03 7.64
N PHE A 97 -22.39 8.14 6.90
CA PHE A 97 -21.55 9.30 7.15
C PHE A 97 -22.35 10.61 7.36
N ASP A 98 -23.68 10.64 7.28
CA ASP A 98 -24.44 11.90 7.39
C ASP A 98 -24.21 12.61 8.73
N ASP A 99 -24.03 11.85 9.81
CA ASP A 99 -23.71 12.39 11.14
C ASP A 99 -22.38 13.15 11.17
N LEU A 100 -21.40 12.73 10.35
CA LEU A 100 -20.12 13.43 10.20
C LEU A 100 -20.31 14.79 9.50
N PHE A 101 -21.35 14.93 8.69
CA PHE A 101 -21.72 16.16 7.97
C PHE A 101 -22.89 16.91 8.64
N SER A 102 -22.98 16.84 9.96
CA SER A 102 -24.07 17.48 10.73
C SER A 102 -24.08 19.01 10.70
N ALA A 103 -22.96 19.66 10.34
CA ALA A 103 -22.93 21.11 10.18
C ALA A 103 -23.83 21.57 9.02
N GLU A 104 -24.55 22.68 9.19
CA GLU A 104 -25.53 23.13 8.21
C GLU A 104 -24.91 23.67 6.91
N ASN A 105 -23.75 24.29 6.99
CA ASN A 105 -23.05 24.89 5.86
C ASN A 105 -21.56 25.09 6.21
N VAL A 106 -20.80 25.64 5.25
CA VAL A 106 -19.37 25.96 5.41
C VAL A 106 -19.12 26.88 6.62
N LEU A 107 -19.94 27.90 6.84
CA LEU A 107 -19.79 28.80 7.98
C LEU A 107 -19.91 28.07 9.32
N ALA A 108 -20.95 27.25 9.48
CA ALA A 108 -21.17 26.46 10.69
C ALA A 108 -20.01 25.48 10.93
N MET A 109 -19.54 24.82 9.88
CA MET A 109 -18.39 23.90 9.95
C MET A 109 -17.11 24.63 10.39
N LEU A 110 -16.83 25.82 9.83
CA LEU A 110 -15.68 26.62 10.22
C LEU A 110 -15.77 27.08 11.67
N GLN A 111 -16.93 27.59 12.10
CA GLN A 111 -17.13 27.99 13.50
C GLN A 111 -16.93 26.83 14.48
N GLU A 112 -17.33 25.61 14.10
CA GLU A 112 -17.06 24.40 14.89
C GLU A 112 -15.55 24.11 14.96
N GLU A 113 -14.84 24.12 13.83
CA GLU A 113 -13.39 23.89 13.79
C GLU A 113 -12.61 24.96 14.56
N GLY A 114 -13.01 26.23 14.47
CA GLY A 114 -12.40 27.32 15.22
C GLY A 114 -12.48 27.11 16.74
N LYS A 115 -13.64 26.62 17.22
CA LYS A 115 -13.83 26.25 18.63
C LYS A 115 -12.98 25.05 19.03
N ILE A 116 -12.93 24.01 18.19
CA ILE A 116 -12.11 22.80 18.46
C ILE A 116 -10.63 23.15 18.56
N GLN A 117 -10.15 24.05 17.70
CA GLN A 117 -8.73 24.45 17.66
C GLN A 117 -8.38 25.54 18.68
N GLY A 118 -9.37 26.13 19.36
CA GLY A 118 -9.15 27.22 20.31
C GLY A 118 -8.56 28.47 19.64
N ILE A 119 -9.04 28.80 18.43
CA ILE A 119 -8.56 29.96 17.66
C ILE A 119 -9.60 31.07 17.65
N ASP A 120 -9.13 32.29 17.93
CA ASP A 120 -9.95 33.50 17.83
C ASP A 120 -9.83 34.19 16.46
N ASP A 121 -8.81 33.83 15.67
CA ASP A 121 -8.57 34.36 14.33
C ASP A 121 -8.48 33.22 13.30
N PHE A 122 -9.40 33.25 12.34
CA PHE A 122 -9.53 32.26 11.28
C PHE A 122 -8.41 32.32 10.23
N ALA A 123 -7.56 33.36 10.20
CA ALA A 123 -6.31 33.31 9.44
C ALA A 123 -5.34 32.24 9.97
N ARG A 124 -5.51 31.82 11.22
CA ARG A 124 -4.67 30.82 11.91
C ARG A 124 -5.26 29.41 11.89
N ILE A 125 -6.42 29.20 11.26
CA ILE A 125 -7.03 27.87 11.15
C ILE A 125 -6.09 26.91 10.42
N ASP A 126 -5.98 25.69 10.95
CA ASP A 126 -5.07 24.67 10.45
C ASP A 126 -5.83 23.35 10.24
N ASN A 127 -5.77 22.83 9.02
CA ASN A 127 -6.41 21.56 8.66
C ASN A 127 -5.91 20.38 9.51
N TYR A 128 -4.68 20.43 10.02
CA TYR A 128 -4.03 19.29 10.68
C TYR A 128 -4.16 19.33 12.21
N ARG A 129 -4.71 20.40 12.78
CA ARG A 129 -4.90 20.56 14.24
C ARG A 129 -6.33 20.30 14.70
N GLY A 130 -7.29 20.20 13.77
CA GLY A 130 -8.71 19.96 14.05
C GLY A 130 -9.22 18.64 13.48
N LYS A 131 -10.53 18.60 13.21
CA LYS A 131 -11.23 17.45 12.59
C LYS A 131 -11.70 17.75 11.17
N PHE A 132 -11.22 18.85 10.60
CA PHE A 132 -11.56 19.27 9.25
C PHE A 132 -11.38 18.14 8.21
N GLN A 133 -10.25 17.42 8.27
CA GLN A 133 -9.93 16.33 7.34
C GLN A 133 -10.94 15.17 7.36
N ASP A 134 -11.74 15.05 8.43
CA ASP A 134 -12.80 14.04 8.55
C ASP A 134 -14.07 14.47 7.80
N LYS A 135 -14.23 15.76 7.51
CA LYS A 135 -15.46 16.40 7.01
C LYS A 135 -15.31 17.05 5.65
N ALA A 136 -14.10 17.38 5.22
CA ALA A 136 -13.90 18.18 4.03
C ALA A 136 -12.58 17.86 3.30
N LEU A 137 -12.57 18.14 2.00
CA LEU A 137 -11.47 17.83 1.10
C LEU A 137 -10.69 19.09 0.75
N SER A 138 -9.37 19.03 0.88
CA SER A 138 -8.45 20.04 0.36
C SER A 138 -8.23 19.82 -1.14
N ALA A 139 -8.62 20.78 -1.98
CA ALA A 139 -8.42 20.70 -3.41
C ALA A 139 -7.76 21.97 -3.96
N ASN A 140 -7.02 21.86 -5.05
CA ASN A 140 -6.42 23.01 -5.72
C ASN A 140 -7.39 23.52 -6.79
N ILE A 141 -7.42 24.85 -6.98
CA ILE A 141 -8.25 25.50 -8.01
C ILE A 141 -7.63 25.43 -9.42
N SER A 142 -6.45 24.82 -9.53
CA SER A 142 -5.66 24.63 -10.75
C SER A 142 -4.90 23.30 -10.67
N LEU A 143 -4.70 22.64 -11.81
CA LEU A 143 -3.91 21.39 -11.95
C LEU A 143 -2.50 21.53 -11.36
N VAL A 144 -1.90 22.71 -11.55
CA VAL A 144 -0.54 23.05 -11.13
C VAL A 144 -0.51 23.94 -9.89
N GLY A 145 -1.61 23.96 -9.12
CA GLY A 145 -1.68 24.75 -7.89
C GLY A 145 -0.61 24.34 -6.88
N SER A 146 -0.10 25.32 -6.15
CA SER A 146 0.87 25.20 -5.06
C SER A 146 2.19 24.48 -5.43
N PRO A 147 2.82 24.78 -6.58
CA PRO A 147 4.01 24.06 -7.05
C PRO A 147 5.22 24.18 -6.11
N GLY A 148 5.31 25.27 -5.34
CA GLY A 148 6.33 25.47 -4.30
C GLY A 148 6.07 24.75 -2.97
N HIS A 149 4.94 24.06 -2.82
CA HIS A 149 4.55 23.39 -1.58
C HIS A 149 4.27 21.92 -1.85
N ALA A 150 5.29 21.06 -1.77
CA ALA A 150 5.18 19.63 -2.07
C ALA A 150 4.03 18.92 -1.31
N THR A 151 3.73 19.33 -0.08
CA THR A 151 2.64 18.80 0.75
C THR A 151 1.25 19.37 0.42
N SER A 152 1.11 20.20 -0.60
CA SER A 152 -0.17 20.79 -1.01
C SER A 152 -0.29 20.90 -2.53
N SER A 153 0.74 20.46 -3.25
CA SER A 153 0.81 20.42 -4.70
C SER A 153 0.06 19.20 -5.21
N THR A 154 -1.08 19.43 -5.86
CA THR A 154 -1.93 18.37 -6.38
C THR A 154 -1.19 17.48 -7.38
N TYR A 155 -0.48 18.06 -8.35
CA TYR A 155 0.26 17.27 -9.33
C TYR A 155 1.44 16.53 -8.71
N PHE A 156 2.11 17.10 -7.69
CA PHE A 156 3.20 16.41 -7.00
C PHE A 156 2.68 15.18 -6.24
N LEU A 157 1.61 15.34 -5.47
CA LEU A 157 0.98 14.25 -4.73
C LEU A 157 0.43 13.18 -5.67
N PHE A 158 -0.18 13.58 -6.78
CA PHE A 158 -0.61 12.67 -7.83
C PHE A 158 0.57 11.91 -8.48
N TYR A 159 1.64 12.62 -8.84
CA TYR A 159 2.83 12.03 -9.45
C TYR A 159 3.53 11.06 -8.50
N LYS A 160 3.72 11.43 -7.23
CA LYS A 160 4.33 10.58 -6.21
C LYS A 160 3.40 9.48 -5.70
N GLY A 161 2.09 9.54 -6.02
CA GLY A 161 1.09 8.61 -5.50
C GLY A 161 1.02 8.64 -3.98
N GLN A 162 1.10 9.82 -3.38
CA GLN A 162 1.21 10.03 -1.95
C GLN A 162 0.13 10.97 -1.43
N SER A 163 -0.13 10.85 -0.13
CA SER A 163 -0.93 11.78 0.67
C SER A 163 -0.05 12.32 1.79
N VAL A 164 -0.24 13.58 2.21
CA VAL A 164 0.52 14.17 3.34
C VAL A 164 0.28 13.41 4.63
N ASN A 165 -0.99 13.09 4.89
CA ASN A 165 -1.43 12.16 5.90
C ASN A 165 -2.17 11.03 5.16
N ALA A 166 -1.50 9.90 4.97
CA ALA A 166 -2.11 8.73 4.36
C ALA A 166 -3.30 8.26 5.20
N ALA A 167 -4.40 7.93 4.54
CA ALA A 167 -5.55 7.39 5.24
C ALA A 167 -5.23 5.97 5.72
N GLN A 168 -5.81 5.54 6.85
CA GLN A 168 -5.69 4.14 7.28
C GLN A 168 -6.61 3.25 6.43
N VAL A 169 -6.31 3.11 5.14
CA VAL A 169 -7.26 2.57 4.17
C VAL A 169 -7.59 1.10 4.42
N GLU A 170 -6.65 0.29 4.92
CA GLU A 170 -6.93 -1.07 5.36
C GLU A 170 -8.00 -1.11 6.47
N TRP A 171 -7.87 -0.23 7.46
CA TRP A 171 -8.88 -0.08 8.51
C TRP A 171 -10.21 0.43 7.95
N MET A 172 -10.18 1.36 7.00
CA MET A 172 -11.39 1.87 6.33
C MET A 172 -12.11 0.78 5.53
N VAL A 173 -11.39 -0.03 4.76
CA VAL A 173 -11.97 -1.16 4.02
C VAL A 173 -12.48 -2.21 5.00
N LYS A 174 -11.71 -2.59 6.02
CA LYS A 174 -12.16 -3.55 7.04
C LYS A 174 -13.41 -3.07 7.76
N ASN A 175 -13.48 -1.81 8.15
CA ASN A 175 -14.68 -1.24 8.77
C ASN A 175 -15.87 -1.20 7.82
N PHE A 176 -15.62 -0.84 6.56
CA PHE A 176 -16.62 -0.88 5.52
C PHE A 176 -17.17 -2.31 5.39
N THR A 177 -16.31 -3.31 5.17
CA THR A 177 -16.73 -4.71 4.98
C THR A 177 -17.38 -5.31 6.24
N VAL A 178 -16.90 -4.97 7.44
CA VAL A 178 -17.52 -5.38 8.72
C VAL A 178 -18.92 -4.77 8.87
N LYS A 179 -19.12 -3.48 8.57
CA LYS A 179 -20.46 -2.84 8.60
C LYS A 179 -21.43 -3.52 7.63
N PHE A 180 -20.93 -3.98 6.48
CA PHE A 180 -21.68 -4.81 5.53
C PHE A 180 -21.63 -6.32 5.84
N GLY A 181 -21.28 -6.75 7.06
CA GLY A 181 -21.32 -8.17 7.45
C GLY A 181 -20.46 -9.12 6.60
N CYS A 182 -19.39 -8.60 5.99
CA CYS A 182 -18.43 -9.33 5.15
C CYS A 182 -16.98 -9.19 5.69
N PRO A 183 -16.69 -9.52 6.96
CA PRO A 183 -15.39 -9.23 7.58
C PRO A 183 -14.19 -9.90 6.90
N GLU A 184 -14.40 -10.97 6.13
CA GLU A 184 -13.35 -11.76 5.48
C GLU A 184 -12.93 -11.26 4.09
N SER A 185 -13.53 -10.19 3.56
CA SER A 185 -13.31 -9.81 2.14
C SER A 185 -12.12 -8.88 1.87
N PHE A 186 -11.46 -8.33 2.90
CA PHE A 186 -10.30 -7.45 2.69
C PHE A 186 -9.16 -8.10 1.88
N PRO A 187 -8.73 -9.35 2.14
CA PRO A 187 -7.70 -10.02 1.33
C PRO A 187 -8.07 -10.11 -0.16
N ALA A 188 -9.36 -10.27 -0.49
CA ALA A 188 -9.81 -10.32 -1.88
C ALA A 188 -9.69 -8.96 -2.57
N TYR A 189 -10.09 -7.87 -1.90
CA TYR A 189 -9.89 -6.51 -2.41
C TYR A 189 -8.42 -6.15 -2.52
N ARG A 190 -7.61 -6.55 -1.54
CA ARG A 190 -6.16 -6.36 -1.58
C ARG A 190 -5.53 -7.05 -2.79
N LYS A 191 -5.99 -8.25 -3.14
CA LYS A 191 -5.54 -8.97 -4.33
C LYS A 191 -5.87 -8.21 -5.62
N ILE A 192 -7.08 -7.65 -5.74
CA ILE A 192 -7.47 -6.83 -6.91
C ILE A 192 -6.58 -5.58 -6.99
N TYR A 193 -6.38 -4.89 -5.86
CA TYR A 193 -5.46 -3.75 -5.79
C TYR A 193 -4.05 -4.13 -6.22
N ASP A 194 -3.50 -5.21 -5.67
CA ASP A 194 -2.13 -5.61 -5.95
C ASP A 194 -1.93 -6.04 -7.41
N GLN A 195 -2.94 -6.66 -8.01
CA GLN A 195 -2.91 -7.13 -9.39
C GLN A 195 -2.96 -6.00 -10.42
N TYR A 196 -3.78 -4.98 -10.19
CA TYR A 196 -4.06 -3.96 -11.21
C TYR A 196 -3.41 -2.60 -10.93
N ILE A 197 -3.24 -2.25 -9.65
CA ILE A 197 -2.93 -0.88 -9.23
C ILE A 197 -1.53 -0.80 -8.60
N ASN A 198 -1.14 -1.78 -7.79
CA ASN A 198 0.17 -1.86 -7.14
C ASN A 198 1.29 -2.36 -8.08
N LYS A 199 1.54 -1.63 -9.15
CA LYS A 199 2.49 -2.04 -10.19
C LYS A 199 3.97 -1.68 -9.89
N LYS A 200 4.28 -1.22 -8.67
CA LYS A 200 5.60 -0.76 -8.16
C LYS A 200 6.65 -0.49 -9.24
N GLU A 201 6.85 0.79 -9.60
CA GLU A 201 8.16 1.47 -9.83
C GLU A 201 7.96 2.95 -10.25
N PRO A 202 8.71 3.94 -9.71
CA PRO A 202 9.29 4.04 -8.36
C PRO A 202 8.25 4.43 -7.28
N TYR A 203 7.00 4.73 -7.65
CA TYR A 203 5.90 4.91 -6.69
C TYR A 203 4.64 4.16 -7.12
N ASP A 204 3.68 4.01 -6.22
CA ASP A 204 2.34 3.47 -6.52
C ASP A 204 1.62 4.34 -7.56
N ASN A 205 0.65 3.75 -8.26
CA ASN A 205 -0.10 4.42 -9.33
C ASN A 205 -1.09 5.45 -8.74
N GLY A 206 -0.60 6.66 -8.47
CA GLY A 206 -1.38 7.74 -7.87
C GLY A 206 -2.69 8.04 -8.60
N ARG A 207 -3.61 8.70 -7.89
CA ARG A 207 -4.93 9.07 -8.40
C ARG A 207 -5.10 10.58 -8.42
N LEU A 208 -5.60 11.11 -9.53
CA LEU A 208 -6.05 12.50 -9.66
C LEU A 208 -7.57 12.50 -9.66
N LEU A 209 -8.17 13.26 -8.75
CA LEU A 209 -9.59 13.59 -8.72
C LEU A 209 -9.77 14.96 -9.35
N GLN A 210 -10.58 15.04 -10.40
CA GLN A 210 -11.04 16.28 -10.99
C GLN A 210 -12.52 16.44 -10.65
N ILE A 211 -12.82 17.45 -9.85
CA ILE A 211 -14.11 17.63 -9.17
C ILE A 211 -14.79 18.85 -9.79
N PHE A 212 -15.90 18.61 -10.48
CA PHE A 212 -16.73 19.62 -11.12
C PHE A 212 -17.91 19.94 -10.22
N ILE A 213 -18.09 21.21 -9.87
CA ILE A 213 -19.16 21.70 -9.00
C ILE A 213 -19.97 22.74 -9.76
N ASP A 214 -21.29 22.58 -9.75
CA ASP A 214 -22.22 23.53 -10.34
C ASP A 214 -22.19 24.89 -9.63
N GLY A 215 -22.28 25.97 -10.40
CA GLY A 215 -22.20 27.31 -9.86
C GLY A 215 -23.32 27.67 -8.89
N SER A 216 -24.47 26.98 -8.95
CA SER A 216 -25.60 27.21 -8.03
C SER A 216 -25.34 26.77 -6.60
N VAL A 217 -24.37 25.88 -6.36
CA VAL A 217 -24.10 25.31 -5.02
C VAL A 217 -22.70 25.59 -4.51
N ILE A 218 -21.83 26.21 -5.32
CA ILE A 218 -20.41 26.34 -4.98
C ILE A 218 -20.17 27.11 -3.68
N ASP A 219 -20.93 28.17 -3.43
CA ASP A 219 -20.74 29.01 -2.24
C ASP A 219 -21.19 28.30 -0.94
N ASP A 220 -22.03 27.27 -1.06
CA ASP A 220 -22.54 26.50 0.10
C ASP A 220 -21.59 25.36 0.49
N VAL A 221 -20.77 24.90 -0.45
CA VAL A 221 -19.92 23.71 -0.28
C VAL A 221 -18.43 24.00 -0.34
N CYS A 222 -18.02 25.23 -0.60
CA CYS A 222 -16.64 25.60 -0.80
C CYS A 222 -16.30 26.90 -0.07
N TYR A 223 -15.06 26.99 0.43
CA TYR A 223 -14.40 28.27 0.64
C TYR A 223 -12.99 28.24 0.04
N LEU A 224 -12.47 29.43 -0.30
CA LEU A 224 -11.10 29.58 -0.75
C LEU A 224 -10.16 29.70 0.45
N SER A 225 -9.04 28.99 0.39
CA SER A 225 -8.03 28.96 1.44
C SER A 225 -6.64 29.14 0.86
N LEU A 226 -5.66 29.37 1.73
CA LEU A 226 -4.26 29.19 1.43
C LEU A 226 -3.84 27.74 1.73
N THR A 227 -2.55 27.45 1.54
CA THR A 227 -1.95 26.18 1.97
C THR A 227 -2.23 25.91 3.45
N HIS A 228 -2.37 24.63 3.80
CA HIS A 228 -2.77 24.16 5.15
C HIS A 228 -4.19 24.58 5.60
N GLY A 229 -4.98 25.25 4.75
CA GLY A 229 -6.40 25.55 5.02
C GLY A 229 -6.65 26.91 5.66
N LYS A 230 -5.59 27.70 5.83
CA LYS A 230 -5.65 29.05 6.38
C LYS A 230 -6.55 29.95 5.54
N MET A 231 -7.33 30.82 6.19
CA MET A 231 -8.09 31.82 5.46
C MET A 231 -7.17 32.87 4.83
N PRO A 232 -7.50 33.40 3.65
CA PRO A 232 -6.74 34.48 3.02
C PRO A 232 -6.97 35.86 3.66
N PHE A 233 -7.65 35.91 4.80
CA PHE A 233 -8.02 37.13 5.53
C PHE A 233 -8.05 36.86 7.03
N GLU A 234 -7.82 37.92 7.81
CA GLU A 234 -8.03 37.93 9.27
C GLU A 234 -9.53 38.08 9.56
N SER A 235 -10.04 37.25 10.47
CA SER A 235 -11.43 37.34 10.94
C SER A 235 -11.60 36.61 12.24
N ASP A 236 -12.33 37.20 13.17
CA ASP A 236 -12.87 36.50 14.32
C ASP A 236 -14.16 35.74 13.97
N ALA A 237 -14.66 34.97 14.94
CA ALA A 237 -15.90 34.19 14.79
C ALA A 237 -17.15 35.06 14.55
N SER A 238 -17.17 36.29 15.05
CA SER A 238 -18.30 37.22 14.91
C SER A 238 -18.38 37.86 13.53
N ASN A 239 -17.24 38.04 12.87
CA ASN A 239 -17.13 38.67 11.55
C ASN A 239 -16.96 37.66 10.39
N LEU A 240 -16.78 36.37 10.70
CA LEU A 240 -16.49 35.34 9.71
C LEU A 240 -17.56 35.24 8.60
N GLY A 241 -18.84 35.32 8.96
CA GLY A 241 -19.93 35.25 7.97
C GLY A 241 -19.91 36.40 6.96
N ALA A 242 -19.62 37.62 7.43
CA ALA A 242 -19.48 38.79 6.56
C ALA A 242 -18.28 38.64 5.63
N LYS A 243 -17.14 38.17 6.15
CA LYS A 243 -15.94 37.93 5.34
C LYS A 243 -16.12 36.83 4.31
N LEU A 244 -16.77 35.71 4.65
CA LEU A 244 -17.10 34.67 3.67
C LEU A 244 -18.04 35.18 2.57
N ALA A 245 -18.96 36.10 2.88
CA ALA A 245 -19.81 36.74 1.89
C ALA A 245 -19.06 37.72 0.97
N GLU A 246 -17.98 38.36 1.44
CA GLU A 246 -17.04 39.13 0.61
C GLU A 246 -16.16 38.22 -0.26
N PHE A 247 -15.79 37.04 0.25
CA PHE A 247 -14.91 36.05 -0.39
C PHE A 247 -15.67 34.89 -1.07
N LYS A 248 -16.82 35.16 -1.68
CA LYS A 248 -17.61 34.12 -2.35
C LYS A 248 -16.81 33.42 -3.45
N PRO A 249 -16.64 32.08 -3.38
CA PRO A 249 -15.96 31.32 -4.42
C PRO A 249 -16.53 31.52 -5.81
N SER A 250 -17.86 31.60 -5.96
CA SER A 250 -18.52 31.80 -7.25
C SER A 250 -18.03 33.07 -7.95
N VAL A 251 -17.96 34.19 -7.22
CA VAL A 251 -17.54 35.50 -7.72
C VAL A 251 -16.07 35.49 -8.06
N LEU A 252 -15.24 35.04 -7.12
CA LEU A 252 -13.79 35.08 -7.26
C LEU A 252 -13.29 34.12 -8.34
N LEU A 253 -13.83 32.90 -8.43
CA LEU A 253 -13.45 31.94 -9.48
C LEU A 253 -13.97 32.34 -10.85
N THR A 254 -15.13 33.00 -10.95
CA THR A 254 -15.60 33.61 -12.20
C THR A 254 -14.65 34.71 -12.65
N LEU A 255 -14.27 35.60 -11.73
CA LEU A 255 -13.33 36.66 -12.04
C LEU A 255 -11.96 36.12 -12.44
N LEU A 256 -11.50 35.04 -11.81
CA LEU A 256 -10.25 34.37 -12.20
C LEU A 256 -10.29 33.86 -13.65
N ARG A 257 -11.44 33.36 -14.11
CA ARG A 257 -11.64 32.89 -15.49
C ARG A 257 -11.66 34.05 -16.49
N GLU A 258 -12.32 35.14 -16.14
CA GLU A 258 -12.53 36.29 -17.02
C GLU A 258 -11.33 37.25 -17.06
N ASN A 259 -10.71 37.50 -15.90
CA ASN A 259 -9.64 38.48 -15.74
C ASN A 259 -8.75 38.17 -14.51
N SER A 260 -7.69 37.39 -14.72
CA SER A 260 -6.76 37.01 -13.66
C SER A 260 -6.05 38.17 -12.97
N THR A 261 -5.80 39.28 -13.67
CA THR A 261 -5.18 40.49 -13.08
C THR A 261 -6.13 41.17 -12.10
N LYS A 262 -7.41 41.33 -12.47
CA LYS A 262 -8.43 41.87 -11.56
C LYS A 262 -8.71 40.94 -10.38
N PHE A 263 -8.70 39.63 -10.62
CA PHE A 263 -8.77 38.65 -9.56
C PHE A 263 -7.65 38.84 -8.53
N LEU A 264 -6.40 38.93 -8.98
CA LEU A 264 -5.25 39.13 -8.09
C LEU A 264 -5.35 40.45 -7.31
N SER A 265 -5.74 41.55 -7.97
CA SER A 265 -5.88 42.83 -7.29
C SER A 265 -7.02 42.84 -6.27
N GLN A 266 -8.14 42.17 -6.56
CA GLN A 266 -9.23 41.99 -5.59
C GLN A 266 -8.80 41.09 -4.42
N LEU A 267 -8.15 39.96 -4.71
CA LEU A 267 -7.67 39.05 -3.68
C LEU A 267 -6.70 39.74 -2.70
N GLN A 268 -5.81 40.59 -3.22
CA GLN A 268 -4.87 41.38 -2.42
C GLN A 268 -5.53 42.57 -1.69
N ALA A 269 -6.61 43.13 -2.23
CA ALA A 269 -7.33 44.23 -1.61
C ALA A 269 -8.22 43.75 -0.45
N ILE A 270 -8.80 42.55 -0.57
CA ILE A 270 -9.69 41.98 0.45
C ILE A 270 -8.89 41.18 1.50
N GLY A 271 -7.78 40.54 1.09
CA GLY A 271 -6.89 39.81 1.99
C GLY A 271 -5.87 40.73 2.66
N GLY A 272 -5.92 40.87 3.98
CA GLY A 272 -4.93 41.63 4.76
C GLY A 272 -3.51 41.05 4.70
N LEU A 273 -3.33 39.87 4.12
CA LEU A 273 -2.05 39.17 3.98
C LEU A 273 -1.32 39.63 2.71
N LYS A 274 -0.24 40.41 2.87
CA LYS A 274 0.68 40.75 1.78
C LYS A 274 1.28 39.47 1.20
N ASN A 275 1.30 39.34 -0.14
CA ASN A 275 1.92 38.27 -0.94
C ASN A 275 1.09 37.00 -1.25
N ILE A 276 -0.24 37.06 -1.24
CA ILE A 276 -1.05 35.95 -1.78
C ILE A 276 -0.85 35.86 -3.31
N THR A 277 -0.52 34.65 -3.78
CA THR A 277 -0.44 34.32 -5.21
C THR A 277 -1.52 33.30 -5.59
N ILE A 278 -1.91 33.26 -6.87
CA ILE A 278 -2.80 32.20 -7.41
C ILE A 278 -2.27 30.80 -7.05
N GLU A 279 -0.95 30.62 -7.09
CA GLU A 279 -0.29 29.37 -6.78
C GLU A 279 -0.49 28.95 -5.31
N SER A 280 -0.54 29.91 -4.38
CA SER A 280 -0.79 29.63 -2.97
C SER A 280 -2.25 29.32 -2.63
N LEU A 281 -3.18 29.54 -3.58
CA LEU A 281 -4.60 29.35 -3.36
C LEU A 281 -5.01 27.89 -3.51
N GLN A 282 -5.84 27.48 -2.57
CA GLN A 282 -6.54 26.22 -2.54
C GLN A 282 -8.02 26.47 -2.26
N SER A 283 -8.77 25.40 -2.28
CA SER A 283 -10.17 25.33 -1.95
C SER A 283 -10.39 24.21 -0.93
N ARG A 284 -11.45 24.37 -0.16
CA ARG A 284 -11.84 23.48 0.90
C ARG A 284 -13.28 23.10 0.66
N LEU A 285 -13.47 21.85 0.25
CA LEU A 285 -14.73 21.33 -0.22
C LEU A 285 -15.43 20.57 0.91
N TYR A 286 -16.51 21.15 1.42
CA TYR A 286 -17.43 20.54 2.37
C TYR A 286 -18.66 20.02 1.61
N LEU A 287 -18.54 18.82 1.06
CA LEU A 287 -19.54 18.24 0.19
C LEU A 287 -20.47 17.34 0.99
N LYS A 288 -21.58 17.92 1.46
CA LYS A 288 -22.62 17.14 2.13
C LYS A 288 -23.16 16.03 1.22
N PRO A 289 -23.55 14.88 1.78
CA PRO A 289 -24.10 13.76 1.02
C PRO A 289 -25.19 14.18 0.03
N GLU A 290 -26.17 14.99 0.43
CA GLU A 290 -27.28 15.43 -0.43
C GLU A 290 -26.85 16.26 -1.66
N ILE A 291 -25.67 16.88 -1.63
CA ILE A 291 -25.09 17.62 -2.76
C ILE A 291 -24.10 16.75 -3.52
N PHE A 292 -23.22 16.04 -2.79
CA PHE A 292 -22.18 15.17 -3.36
C PHE A 292 -22.75 14.09 -4.28
N TRP A 293 -23.89 13.49 -3.89
CA TRP A 293 -24.52 12.41 -4.65
C TRP A 293 -25.37 12.87 -5.83
N ASP A 294 -25.56 14.18 -6.01
CA ASP A 294 -26.36 14.72 -7.11
C ASP A 294 -25.45 15.00 -8.32
N PRO A 295 -25.52 14.19 -9.41
CA PRO A 295 -24.63 14.33 -10.56
C PRO A 295 -24.82 15.66 -11.30
N SER A 296 -25.99 16.29 -11.17
CA SER A 296 -26.25 17.60 -11.75
C SER A 296 -25.41 18.67 -11.04
N LYS A 297 -25.19 18.52 -9.73
CA LYS A 297 -24.43 19.45 -8.88
C LYS A 297 -22.95 19.12 -8.84
N VAL A 298 -22.59 17.85 -8.60
CA VAL A 298 -21.21 17.41 -8.42
C VAL A 298 -20.90 16.28 -9.39
N MET A 299 -19.81 16.40 -10.13
CA MET A 299 -19.29 15.34 -10.98
C MET A 299 -17.81 15.15 -10.71
N ILE A 300 -17.39 13.90 -10.47
CA ILE A 300 -15.99 13.58 -10.21
C ILE A 300 -15.47 12.70 -11.32
N LYS A 301 -14.40 13.15 -11.96
CA LYS A 301 -13.62 12.37 -12.90
C LYS A 301 -12.33 11.95 -12.21
N THR A 302 -11.93 10.71 -12.44
CA THR A 302 -10.75 10.16 -11.79
C THR A 302 -9.76 9.68 -12.83
N TYR A 303 -8.49 9.94 -12.58
CA TYR A 303 -7.42 9.56 -13.49
C TYR A 303 -6.30 8.84 -12.75
N TRP A 304 -5.72 7.84 -13.41
CA TRP A 304 -4.55 7.12 -12.93
C TRP A 304 -3.29 7.74 -13.49
N ARG A 305 -2.21 7.79 -12.71
CA ARG A 305 -0.90 8.28 -13.19
C ARG A 305 -0.43 7.47 -14.39
N HIS A 306 -0.55 6.15 -14.30
CA HIS A 306 -0.38 5.20 -15.39
C HIS A 306 -1.74 4.64 -15.78
N THR A 307 -2.12 4.86 -17.03
CA THR A 307 -3.38 4.36 -17.54
C THR A 307 -3.28 2.85 -17.70
N LEU A 308 -4.24 2.11 -17.15
CA LEU A 308 -4.40 0.71 -17.51
C LEU A 308 -4.72 0.61 -19.00
N ASN A 309 -4.14 -0.37 -19.69
CA ASN A 309 -4.56 -0.62 -21.06
C ASN A 309 -6.04 -1.08 -21.07
N HIS A 310 -6.66 -1.09 -22.26
CA HIS A 310 -8.09 -1.37 -22.39
C HIS A 310 -8.50 -2.70 -21.73
N ASP A 311 -7.75 -3.77 -21.98
CA ASP A 311 -8.03 -5.11 -21.46
C ASP A 311 -7.87 -5.16 -19.94
N GLU A 312 -6.82 -4.55 -19.40
CA GLU A 312 -6.60 -4.43 -17.96
C GLU A 312 -7.69 -3.63 -17.28
N GLN A 313 -8.13 -2.52 -17.88
CA GLN A 313 -9.20 -1.69 -17.33
C GLN A 313 -10.54 -2.45 -17.29
N MET A 314 -10.83 -3.22 -18.35
CA MET A 314 -12.04 -4.06 -18.41
C MET A 314 -11.97 -5.20 -17.39
N ALA A 315 -10.81 -5.85 -17.25
CA ALA A 315 -10.59 -6.90 -16.27
C ALA A 315 -10.69 -6.37 -14.83
N TYR A 316 -10.07 -5.22 -14.54
CA TYR A 316 -10.17 -4.54 -13.26
C TYR A 316 -11.63 -4.28 -12.86
N LYS A 317 -12.41 -3.65 -13.75
CA LYS A 317 -13.84 -3.36 -13.50
C LYS A 317 -14.65 -4.64 -13.29
N ARG A 318 -14.42 -5.65 -14.12
CA ARG A 318 -15.11 -6.95 -14.01
C ARG A 318 -14.84 -7.62 -12.67
N ASP A 319 -13.58 -7.69 -12.25
CA ASP A 319 -13.17 -8.39 -11.05
C ASP A 319 -13.63 -7.64 -9.79
N LEU A 320 -13.54 -6.31 -9.79
CA LEU A 320 -14.09 -5.44 -8.74
C LEU A 320 -15.60 -5.65 -8.58
N LYS A 321 -16.34 -5.54 -9.69
CA LYS A 321 -17.79 -5.74 -9.74
C LYS A 321 -18.19 -7.12 -9.22
N ALA A 322 -17.50 -8.17 -9.67
CA ALA A 322 -17.77 -9.54 -9.26
C ALA A 322 -17.53 -9.77 -7.76
N GLN A 323 -16.46 -9.17 -7.20
CA GLN A 323 -16.18 -9.28 -5.77
C GLN A 323 -17.24 -8.56 -4.93
N ILE A 324 -17.62 -7.33 -5.30
CA ILE A 324 -18.67 -6.58 -4.61
C ILE A 324 -20.01 -7.32 -4.69
N GLN A 325 -20.36 -7.86 -5.86
CA GLN A 325 -21.60 -8.62 -6.04
C GLN A 325 -21.62 -9.89 -5.18
N ARG A 326 -20.47 -10.57 -5.04
CA ARG A 326 -20.32 -11.74 -4.17
C ARG A 326 -20.53 -11.35 -2.70
N ASP A 327 -19.88 -10.28 -2.24
CA ASP A 327 -20.01 -9.77 -0.88
C ASP A 327 -21.46 -9.34 -0.59
N LEU A 328 -22.10 -8.64 -1.52
CA LEU A 328 -23.52 -8.27 -1.40
C LEU A 328 -24.40 -9.51 -1.27
N SER A 329 -24.19 -10.49 -2.15
CA SER A 329 -24.96 -11.74 -2.12
C SER A 329 -24.76 -12.49 -0.80
N HIS A 330 -23.53 -12.51 -0.26
CA HIS A 330 -23.22 -13.12 1.02
C HIS A 330 -23.88 -12.37 2.19
N TRP A 331 -23.78 -11.04 2.21
CA TRP A 331 -24.43 -10.20 3.20
C TRP A 331 -25.95 -10.36 3.22
N LEU A 332 -26.56 -10.36 2.03
CA LEU A 332 -27.99 -10.61 1.87
C LEU A 332 -28.34 -12.02 2.36
N LYS A 333 -27.55 -13.05 2.07
CA LYS A 333 -27.80 -14.41 2.58
C LYS A 333 -27.66 -14.52 4.10
N SER A 334 -26.70 -13.80 4.70
CA SER A 334 -26.42 -13.90 6.13
C SER A 334 -27.41 -13.15 7.02
N ARG A 335 -28.16 -12.19 6.46
CA ARG A 335 -29.23 -11.48 7.19
C ARG A 335 -30.60 -12.03 6.82
N LYS A 336 -31.18 -12.92 7.63
CA LYS A 336 -32.60 -13.36 7.51
C LYS A 336 -33.60 -12.26 7.88
N HIS A 337 -33.18 -11.31 8.71
CA HIS A 337 -33.95 -10.14 9.13
C HIS A 337 -33.02 -8.91 9.13
N VAL A 338 -33.48 -7.80 8.56
CA VAL A 338 -32.79 -6.50 8.67
C VAL A 338 -33.33 -5.82 9.92
N ASP A 339 -32.48 -5.61 10.93
CA ASP A 339 -32.85 -4.93 12.17
C ASP A 339 -33.53 -3.59 11.88
N LYS A 340 -34.58 -3.25 12.64
CA LYS A 340 -35.23 -1.92 12.61
C LYS A 340 -34.24 -0.77 12.92
N GLY A 341 -33.08 -1.06 13.51
CA GLY A 341 -31.98 -0.11 13.76
C GLY A 341 -30.99 0.04 12.60
N THR A 342 -31.07 -0.79 11.55
CA THR A 342 -30.27 -0.62 10.32
C THR A 342 -30.72 0.63 9.52
N PHE A 343 -31.74 1.32 10.02
CA PHE A 343 -32.31 2.54 9.48
C PHE A 343 -31.79 3.76 10.22
N PHE A 344 -31.16 4.67 9.49
CA PHE A 344 -30.95 6.02 9.98
C PHE A 344 -32.20 6.86 9.63
N GLN A 345 -32.85 7.45 10.64
CA GLN A 345 -34.03 8.32 10.49
C GLN A 345 -35.28 7.70 9.81
N LYS A 346 -35.64 6.45 10.13
CA LYS A 346 -36.92 5.81 9.73
C LYS A 346 -37.17 5.67 8.21
N LYS A 347 -36.15 5.71 7.34
CA LYS A 347 -36.33 5.50 5.89
C LYS A 347 -35.82 4.11 5.46
N LEU A 348 -36.53 3.47 4.51
CA LEU A 348 -36.65 2.01 4.27
C LEU A 348 -35.75 1.29 3.23
N PRO A 349 -34.70 1.85 2.61
CA PRO A 349 -34.24 1.33 1.31
C PRO A 349 -33.58 -0.04 1.38
N LEU A 350 -32.85 -0.36 2.46
CA LEU A 350 -32.17 -1.65 2.55
C LEU A 350 -33.14 -2.83 2.66
N GLN A 351 -34.34 -2.67 3.24
CA GLN A 351 -35.34 -3.74 3.31
C GLN A 351 -36.00 -3.99 1.96
N GLU A 352 -36.28 -2.96 1.16
CA GLU A 352 -36.82 -3.14 -0.19
C GLU A 352 -35.79 -3.75 -1.16
N ILE A 353 -34.52 -3.34 -1.06
CA ILE A 353 -33.41 -3.95 -1.82
C ILE A 353 -33.24 -5.40 -1.41
N TYR A 354 -33.20 -5.65 -0.10
CA TYR A 354 -33.10 -6.99 0.45
C TYR A 354 -34.26 -7.86 -0.06
N LYS A 355 -35.49 -7.34 -0.07
CA LYS A 355 -36.66 -8.00 -0.65
C LYS A 355 -36.51 -8.31 -2.13
N LYS A 356 -36.22 -7.31 -2.96
CA LYS A 356 -36.06 -7.47 -4.42
C LYS A 356 -34.97 -8.49 -4.77
N VAL A 357 -33.81 -8.41 -4.11
CA VAL A 357 -32.70 -9.33 -4.38
C VAL A 357 -32.96 -10.73 -3.82
N TYR A 358 -33.64 -10.85 -2.68
CA TYR A 358 -34.05 -12.14 -2.14
C TYR A 358 -35.04 -12.84 -3.07
N GLU A 359 -36.07 -12.14 -3.52
CA GLU A 359 -37.09 -12.63 -4.46
C GLU A 359 -36.48 -12.99 -5.82
N LYS A 360 -35.52 -12.20 -6.32
CA LYS A 360 -34.76 -12.52 -7.55
C LYS A 360 -33.98 -13.84 -7.44
N ASN A 361 -33.42 -14.13 -6.27
CA ASN A 361 -32.59 -15.34 -6.05
C ASN A 361 -33.40 -16.57 -5.61
N HIS A 362 -34.60 -16.39 -5.07
CA HIS A 362 -35.39 -17.48 -4.45
C HIS A 362 -36.84 -17.58 -4.98
N GLY A 363 -37.22 -16.78 -5.98
CA GLY A 363 -38.55 -16.74 -6.61
C GLY A 363 -39.45 -15.60 -6.09
N GLU A 364 -40.39 -15.13 -6.92
CA GLU A 364 -41.40 -14.13 -6.53
C GLU A 364 -42.20 -14.62 -5.31
N ASN A 365 -42.42 -13.75 -4.30
CA ASN A 365 -43.07 -14.05 -3.00
C ASN A 365 -42.29 -14.93 -2.01
N SER A 366 -41.00 -15.19 -2.24
CA SER A 366 -40.16 -15.94 -1.28
C SER A 366 -39.71 -15.11 -0.07
N TYR A 367 -39.91 -13.78 -0.11
CA TYR A 367 -39.47 -12.90 0.96
C TYR A 367 -40.14 -13.24 2.30
N PRO A 368 -39.39 -13.56 3.36
CA PRO A 368 -39.98 -13.82 4.67
C PRO A 368 -40.71 -12.56 5.13
N ALA A 369 -42.04 -12.64 5.29
CA ALA A 369 -42.79 -11.58 5.93
C ALA A 369 -42.11 -11.24 7.25
N ALA A 370 -41.85 -9.95 7.50
CA ALA A 370 -41.20 -9.53 8.74
C ALA A 370 -41.95 -10.15 9.92
N VAL A 371 -41.29 -11.06 10.63
CA VAL A 371 -41.88 -11.73 11.79
C VAL A 371 -42.03 -10.64 12.85
N SER A 372 -43.23 -10.07 12.94
CA SER A 372 -43.57 -9.17 14.02
C SER A 372 -43.68 -10.02 15.28
N PHE A 373 -42.61 -10.09 16.06
CA PHE A 373 -42.71 -10.61 17.40
C PHE A 373 -43.61 -9.67 18.20
N SER A 374 -44.83 -10.12 18.47
CA SER A 374 -45.75 -9.45 19.37
C SER A 374 -45.25 -9.73 20.79
N VAL A 375 -44.54 -8.76 21.36
CA VAL A 375 -44.18 -8.74 22.80
C VAL A 375 -45.42 -9.02 23.66
N THR A 376 -46.60 -8.65 23.15
CA THR A 376 -47.91 -8.90 23.75
C THR A 376 -48.25 -10.38 23.85
N ASP A 377 -47.90 -11.21 22.86
CA ASP A 377 -48.18 -12.66 22.89
C ASP A 377 -47.27 -13.39 23.87
N LEU A 378 -45.99 -13.01 23.90
CA LEU A 378 -45.04 -13.53 24.90
C LEU A 378 -45.47 -13.15 26.32
N MET A 379 -45.81 -11.88 26.53
CA MET A 379 -46.29 -11.37 27.82
C MET A 379 -47.64 -11.99 28.22
N SER A 380 -48.49 -12.34 27.25
CA SER A 380 -49.75 -13.05 27.52
C SER A 380 -49.49 -14.47 28.02
N ALA A 381 -48.57 -15.20 27.37
CA ALA A 381 -48.22 -16.57 27.74
C ALA A 381 -47.57 -16.63 29.14
N PHE A 382 -46.74 -15.63 29.47
CA PHE A 382 -46.17 -15.46 30.81
C PHE A 382 -47.22 -15.16 31.88
N LYS A 383 -48.23 -14.32 31.58
CA LYS A 383 -49.28 -14.00 32.55
C LYS A 383 -50.22 -15.17 32.81
N THR A 384 -50.31 -16.13 31.90
CA THR A 384 -51.23 -17.27 31.99
C THR A 384 -50.54 -18.59 32.32
N ASP A 385 -49.23 -18.60 32.52
CA ASP A 385 -48.42 -19.80 32.78
C ASP A 385 -48.60 -20.90 31.70
N ASP A 386 -48.83 -20.48 30.45
CA ASP A 386 -49.14 -21.39 29.34
C ASP A 386 -47.84 -21.90 28.68
N VAL A 387 -47.31 -22.97 29.27
CA VAL A 387 -46.06 -23.62 28.87
C VAL A 387 -46.09 -24.12 27.41
N GLU A 388 -47.25 -24.55 26.90
CA GLU A 388 -47.35 -25.05 25.53
C GLU A 388 -47.36 -23.90 24.52
N LYS A 389 -47.96 -22.77 24.86
CA LYS A 389 -47.87 -21.54 24.06
C LYS A 389 -46.43 -21.00 24.01
N LEU A 390 -45.68 -21.09 25.12
CA LEU A 390 -44.25 -20.74 25.15
C LEU A 390 -43.39 -21.68 24.29
N LYS A 391 -43.62 -22.99 24.36
CA LYS A 391 -42.93 -23.98 23.49
C LYS A 391 -43.25 -23.77 22.01
N ALA A 392 -44.51 -23.45 21.68
CA ALA A 392 -44.92 -23.14 20.31
C ALA A 392 -44.20 -21.88 19.79
N ILE A 393 -44.09 -20.82 20.61
CA ILE A 393 -43.34 -19.62 20.24
C ILE A 393 -41.85 -19.92 20.02
N ILE A 394 -41.22 -20.70 20.92
CA ILE A 394 -39.80 -21.10 20.81
C ILE A 394 -39.57 -21.91 19.52
N LYS A 395 -40.49 -22.83 19.21
CA LYS A 395 -40.42 -23.70 18.04
C LYS A 395 -40.69 -22.96 16.72
N ASP A 396 -41.69 -22.08 16.67
CA ASP A 396 -42.04 -21.29 15.49
C ASP A 396 -40.96 -20.26 15.13
N HIS A 397 -40.16 -19.83 16.11
CA HIS A 397 -39.10 -18.84 15.93
C HIS A 397 -37.68 -19.43 15.94
N ASN A 398 -37.56 -20.76 16.03
CA ASN A 398 -36.31 -21.52 15.94
C ASN A 398 -35.21 -21.00 16.90
N LEU A 399 -35.59 -20.71 18.15
CA LEU A 399 -34.68 -20.23 19.20
C LEU A 399 -33.88 -21.43 19.77
N ASP A 400 -32.56 -21.40 19.58
CA ASP A 400 -31.64 -22.44 20.04
C ASP A 400 -31.29 -22.25 21.53
N ILE A 401 -31.80 -23.15 22.37
CA ILE A 401 -31.67 -23.12 23.83
C ILE A 401 -30.38 -23.77 24.35
N ASP A 402 -29.63 -24.48 23.49
CA ASP A 402 -28.45 -25.28 23.87
C ASP A 402 -27.11 -24.55 23.59
N LYS A 403 -27.16 -23.32 23.05
CA LYS A 403 -25.96 -22.58 22.69
C LYS A 403 -25.33 -21.93 23.93
N GLU A 404 -24.20 -22.48 24.39
CA GLU A 404 -23.36 -21.89 25.44
C GLU A 404 -22.97 -20.44 25.07
N LEU A 405 -23.31 -19.49 25.93
CA LEU A 405 -23.08 -18.06 25.69
C LEU A 405 -21.72 -17.64 26.24
N VAL A 406 -20.81 -17.24 25.35
CA VAL A 406 -19.59 -16.52 25.70
C VAL A 406 -19.96 -15.07 26.02
N THR A 407 -19.83 -14.65 27.27
CA THR A 407 -19.88 -13.22 27.64
C THR A 407 -18.58 -12.53 27.21
N PRO A 408 -18.61 -11.51 26.33
CA PRO A 408 -17.41 -10.71 26.05
C PRO A 408 -17.23 -9.68 27.17
N ASP A 409 -16.03 -9.59 27.74
CA ASP A 409 -15.65 -8.76 28.90
C ASP A 409 -15.77 -7.22 28.72
N SER A 410 -16.43 -6.71 27.68
CA SER A 410 -16.34 -5.29 27.30
C SER A 410 -17.64 -4.61 26.87
N TRP A 411 -18.71 -4.72 27.65
CA TRP A 411 -19.97 -4.01 27.38
C TRP A 411 -20.18 -2.77 28.29
N PRO A 412 -20.43 -1.56 27.75
CA PRO A 412 -20.59 -0.34 28.54
C PRO A 412 -22.03 -0.14 29.06
N ALA A 413 -22.15 0.48 30.24
CA ALA A 413 -23.28 0.34 31.17
C ALA A 413 -24.51 1.28 31.01
N THR A 414 -24.80 1.88 29.86
CA THR A 414 -25.85 2.92 29.79
C THR A 414 -26.71 2.92 28.52
N SER A 415 -27.79 2.14 28.48
CA SER A 415 -29.00 2.48 27.68
C SER A 415 -30.27 1.80 28.23
N ILE A 416 -31.44 2.42 28.03
CA ILE A 416 -32.75 1.89 28.43
C ILE A 416 -33.09 0.60 27.66
N GLU A 417 -32.59 0.47 26.43
CA GLU A 417 -32.68 -0.76 25.62
C GLU A 417 -31.87 -1.92 26.25
N MET A 418 -30.81 -1.58 27.01
CA MET A 418 -30.05 -2.51 27.84
C MET A 418 -30.89 -3.01 29.01
N ALA A 419 -31.72 -2.17 29.64
CA ALA A 419 -32.60 -2.61 30.74
C ALA A 419 -33.70 -3.56 30.24
N GLU A 420 -34.25 -3.33 29.04
CA GLU A 420 -35.26 -4.22 28.44
C GLU A 420 -34.65 -5.55 27.97
N ARG A 421 -33.47 -5.53 27.32
CA ARG A 421 -32.74 -6.74 26.94
C ARG A 421 -32.19 -7.49 28.14
N PHE A 422 -31.71 -6.78 29.17
CA PHE A 422 -31.25 -7.38 30.42
C PHE A 422 -32.42 -7.96 31.22
N ASN A 423 -33.61 -7.36 31.21
CA ASN A 423 -34.80 -7.94 31.83
C ASN A 423 -35.31 -9.17 31.06
N ALA A 424 -35.31 -9.15 29.72
CA ALA A 424 -35.61 -10.33 28.91
C ALA A 424 -34.58 -11.44 29.13
N PHE A 425 -33.29 -11.09 29.23
CA PHE A 425 -32.20 -11.99 29.55
C PHE A 425 -32.30 -12.56 30.98
N LYS A 426 -32.69 -11.74 31.97
CA LYS A 426 -32.97 -12.16 33.35
C LYS A 426 -34.16 -13.11 33.39
N CYS A 427 -35.18 -12.89 32.57
CA CYS A 427 -36.33 -13.80 32.45
C CYS A 427 -35.91 -15.15 31.84
N VAL A 428 -35.03 -15.16 30.83
CA VAL A 428 -34.49 -16.40 30.23
C VAL A 428 -33.55 -17.13 31.20
N ASN A 429 -32.70 -16.43 31.95
CA ASN A 429 -31.87 -17.03 32.99
C ASN A 429 -32.69 -17.58 34.16
N LEU A 430 -33.73 -16.87 34.61
CA LEU A 430 -34.68 -17.40 35.60
C LEU A 430 -35.45 -18.61 35.05
N LEU A 431 -35.72 -18.66 33.73
CA LEU A 431 -36.32 -19.81 33.05
C LEU A 431 -35.38 -21.02 33.09
N LEU A 432 -34.10 -20.85 32.74
CA LEU A 432 -33.09 -21.91 32.74
C LEU A 432 -32.75 -22.38 34.15
N GLU A 433 -32.66 -21.47 35.11
CA GLU A 433 -32.38 -21.78 36.52
C GLU A 433 -33.58 -22.50 37.18
N TYR A 434 -34.82 -22.09 36.86
CA TYR A 434 -36.03 -22.79 37.30
C TYR A 434 -36.09 -24.20 36.70
N ILE A 435 -35.84 -24.36 35.39
CA ILE A 435 -35.82 -25.67 34.70
C ILE A 435 -34.71 -26.57 35.27
N TYR A 436 -33.50 -26.04 35.47
CA TYR A 436 -32.36 -26.77 36.00
C TYR A 436 -32.55 -27.20 37.47
N LEU A 437 -33.14 -26.34 38.31
CA LEU A 437 -33.48 -26.66 39.70
C LEU A 437 -34.63 -27.68 39.80
N SER A 438 -35.62 -27.63 38.89
CA SER A 438 -36.65 -28.67 38.82
C SER A 438 -36.10 -30.03 38.37
N LEU A 439 -35.16 -30.05 37.41
CA LEU A 439 -34.53 -31.29 36.95
C LEU A 439 -33.56 -31.89 37.98
N ILE A 440 -32.79 -31.06 38.70
CA ILE A 440 -31.91 -31.53 39.78
C ILE A 440 -32.71 -32.00 40.99
N ARG A 441 -33.83 -31.35 41.32
CA ARG A 441 -34.70 -31.79 42.42
C ARG A 441 -35.25 -33.20 42.17
N ASP A 442 -35.66 -33.50 40.95
CA ASP A 442 -36.17 -34.81 40.58
C ASP A 442 -35.06 -35.88 40.55
N GLU A 443 -33.84 -35.51 40.15
CA GLU A 443 -32.68 -36.40 40.13
C GLU A 443 -32.04 -36.60 41.52
N TYR A 444 -32.13 -35.61 42.41
CA TYR A 444 -31.63 -35.65 43.79
C TYR A 444 -32.56 -36.47 44.70
N ILE A 445 -33.88 -36.37 44.51
CA ILE A 445 -34.88 -37.22 45.17
C ILE A 445 -34.72 -38.70 44.72
N ARG A 446 -34.22 -38.93 43.50
CA ARG A 446 -33.92 -40.27 42.96
C ARG A 446 -32.67 -40.91 43.57
N ILE A 447 -31.70 -40.12 44.03
CA ILE A 447 -30.35 -40.61 44.41
C ILE A 447 -30.15 -40.72 45.93
N GLN A 448 -30.85 -39.95 46.78
CA GLN A 448 -30.63 -39.94 48.23
C GLN A 448 -31.61 -40.79 49.05
N GLY A 449 -31.55 -42.11 48.87
CA GLY A 449 -31.99 -43.06 49.89
C GLY A 449 -30.81 -43.63 50.67
N GLN A 450 -30.18 -42.86 51.56
CA GLN A 450 -29.49 -43.28 52.81
C GLN A 450 -28.55 -42.20 53.37
N GLU A 451 -28.79 -41.80 54.62
CA GLU A 451 -27.91 -40.99 55.47
C GLU A 451 -26.71 -41.83 55.97
N ASP A 452 -25.54 -41.20 56.10
CA ASP A 452 -24.81 -40.99 57.37
C ASP A 452 -23.25 -41.11 57.36
N VAL A 453 -22.64 -40.07 57.98
CA VAL A 453 -21.31 -39.94 58.63
C VAL A 453 -20.03 -39.63 57.83
N PHE A 454 -19.66 -38.34 57.92
CA PHE A 454 -18.34 -37.73 57.83
C PHE A 454 -17.42 -38.06 59.03
N LYS A 455 -16.10 -38.20 58.81
CA LYS A 455 -15.01 -37.61 59.64
C LYS A 455 -13.74 -37.39 58.82
N GLU A 456 -13.62 -36.19 58.23
CA GLU A 456 -12.44 -35.66 57.56
C GLU A 456 -11.69 -34.68 58.49
N SER A 457 -10.43 -34.96 58.81
CA SER A 457 -9.50 -33.86 59.17
C SER A 457 -8.00 -34.18 59.00
N ASN A 458 -7.60 -35.41 58.65
CA ASN A 458 -6.16 -35.75 58.50
C ASN A 458 -5.77 -36.40 57.16
N ILE A 459 -6.70 -36.46 56.20
CA ILE A 459 -6.49 -37.05 54.87
C ILE A 459 -6.02 -35.99 53.86
N TYR A 460 -6.49 -34.75 53.97
CA TYR A 460 -6.21 -33.72 52.97
C TYR A 460 -4.72 -33.33 52.88
N SER A 461 -3.98 -33.19 53.99
CA SER A 461 -2.57 -32.76 53.94
C SER A 461 -1.61 -33.86 53.45
N LYS A 462 -1.85 -35.13 53.82
CA LYS A 462 -1.07 -36.29 53.35
C LYS A 462 -1.43 -36.69 51.92
N LYS A 463 -2.71 -36.61 51.52
CA LYS A 463 -3.09 -36.80 50.11
C LYS A 463 -2.52 -35.69 49.22
N ARG A 464 -2.53 -34.41 49.65
CA ARG A 464 -1.95 -33.31 48.84
C ARG A 464 -0.45 -33.51 48.56
N LYS A 465 0.35 -33.83 49.60
CA LYS A 465 1.79 -34.12 49.42
C LYS A 465 2.05 -35.35 48.54
N ALA A 466 1.25 -36.40 48.65
CA ALA A 466 1.41 -37.61 47.83
C ALA A 466 0.95 -37.41 46.37
N ILE A 467 -0.08 -36.58 46.14
CA ILE A 467 -0.56 -36.18 44.81
C ILE A 467 0.49 -35.30 44.12
N ASP A 468 1.06 -34.31 44.82
CA ASP A 468 2.06 -33.40 44.24
C ASP A 468 3.34 -34.12 43.79
N TRP A 469 3.84 -35.10 44.54
CA TRP A 469 5.02 -35.89 44.13
C TRP A 469 4.73 -36.88 43.00
N ARG A 470 3.50 -37.41 42.94
CA ARG A 470 3.05 -38.27 41.86
C ARG A 470 2.92 -37.50 40.55
N ASP A 471 2.47 -36.25 40.62
CA ASP A 471 2.35 -35.38 39.46
C ASP A 471 3.71 -34.88 38.97
N ILE A 472 4.65 -34.59 39.87
CA ILE A 472 6.06 -34.32 39.52
C ILE A 472 6.72 -35.57 38.90
N GLY A 473 6.51 -36.77 39.46
CA GLY A 473 7.05 -38.02 38.92
C GLY A 473 6.52 -38.32 37.53
N LYS A 474 5.19 -38.24 37.34
CA LYS A 474 4.54 -38.39 36.03
C LYS A 474 5.04 -37.38 35.02
N ALA A 475 5.24 -36.13 35.44
CA ALA A 475 5.78 -35.06 34.60
C ALA A 475 7.19 -35.39 34.12
N VAL A 476 8.09 -35.79 35.02
CA VAL A 476 9.47 -36.17 34.66
C VAL A 476 9.52 -37.44 33.82
N ASP A 477 8.60 -38.39 34.04
CA ASP A 477 8.48 -39.63 33.25
C ASP A 477 8.10 -39.37 31.77
N THR A 478 7.62 -38.18 31.42
CA THR A 478 7.39 -37.79 30.01
C THR A 478 8.68 -37.48 29.24
N ILE A 479 9.82 -37.38 29.92
CA ILE A 479 11.12 -37.12 29.28
C ILE A 479 11.65 -38.42 28.68
N ASN A 480 11.58 -38.55 27.36
CA ASN A 480 11.93 -39.78 26.65
C ASN A 480 13.41 -40.20 26.76
N ASP A 481 14.33 -39.26 26.98
CA ASP A 481 15.76 -39.55 27.15
C ASP A 481 16.05 -39.97 28.59
N ASP A 482 16.40 -41.24 28.80
CA ASP A 482 16.65 -41.81 30.14
C ASP A 482 17.77 -41.10 30.90
N ARG A 483 18.80 -40.60 30.20
CA ARG A 483 19.91 -39.87 30.84
C ARG A 483 19.46 -38.48 31.30
N VAL A 484 18.65 -37.81 30.49
CA VAL A 484 18.02 -36.52 30.86
C VAL A 484 17.02 -36.72 31.99
N ARG A 485 16.22 -37.78 31.95
CA ARG A 485 15.25 -38.14 32.99
C ARG A 485 15.93 -38.37 34.34
N GLN A 486 17.00 -39.18 34.38
CA GLN A 486 17.76 -39.43 35.62
C GLN A 486 18.37 -38.15 36.21
N THR A 487 18.83 -37.27 35.33
CA THR A 487 19.36 -35.96 35.73
C THR A 487 18.27 -35.05 36.30
N ALA A 488 17.13 -34.96 35.63
CA ALA A 488 15.98 -34.19 36.11
C ALA A 488 15.49 -34.68 37.48
N ILE A 489 15.49 -36.00 37.69
CA ILE A 489 15.18 -36.61 38.99
C ILE A 489 16.16 -36.12 40.08
N GLU A 490 17.46 -36.06 39.78
CA GLU A 490 18.46 -35.63 40.75
C GLU A 490 18.35 -34.13 41.08
N ASP A 491 18.14 -33.29 40.08
CA ASP A 491 17.97 -31.84 40.28
C ASP A 491 16.66 -31.49 40.99
N VAL A 492 15.58 -32.25 40.74
CA VAL A 492 14.32 -32.15 41.51
C VAL A 492 14.52 -32.64 42.95
N LYS A 493 15.42 -33.60 43.23
CA LYS A 493 15.71 -34.03 44.60
C LYS A 493 16.45 -32.94 45.39
N THR A 494 17.38 -32.24 44.75
CA THR A 494 18.26 -31.24 45.39
C THR A 494 17.61 -29.87 45.62
N ALA A 495 16.50 -29.55 44.95
CA ALA A 495 15.72 -28.33 45.20
C ALA A 495 15.18 -28.23 46.64
N ALA A 496 15.19 -27.01 47.21
CA ALA A 496 15.07 -26.80 48.66
C ALA A 496 13.65 -27.00 49.22
N ASN A 497 12.62 -26.75 48.42
CA ASN A 497 11.21 -26.87 48.82
C ASN A 497 10.31 -27.34 47.68
N LEU A 498 9.07 -27.72 48.00
CA LEU A 498 8.13 -28.32 47.04
C LEU A 498 7.82 -27.40 45.85
N ASP A 499 7.75 -26.08 46.06
CA ASP A 499 7.48 -25.14 44.98
C ASP A 499 8.67 -25.03 44.03
N GLU A 500 9.91 -25.02 44.57
CA GLU A 500 11.11 -25.08 43.75
C GLU A 500 11.21 -26.40 42.97
N LYS A 501 10.81 -27.52 43.58
CA LYS A 501 10.75 -28.83 42.92
C LYS A 501 9.78 -28.84 41.74
N LYS A 502 8.62 -28.21 41.89
CA LYS A 502 7.63 -28.05 40.81
C LYS A 502 8.19 -27.20 39.65
N VAL A 503 8.81 -26.08 39.97
CA VAL A 503 9.45 -25.19 38.98
C VAL A 503 10.58 -25.92 38.24
N VAL A 504 11.48 -26.60 38.96
CA VAL A 504 12.59 -27.37 38.38
C VAL A 504 12.06 -28.51 37.51
N ALA A 505 11.02 -29.24 37.95
CA ALA A 505 10.42 -30.32 37.16
C ALA A 505 9.80 -29.81 35.85
N LYS A 506 9.04 -28.71 35.89
CA LYS A 506 8.49 -28.07 34.69
C LYS A 506 9.58 -27.59 33.74
N ALA A 507 10.62 -26.94 34.27
CA ALA A 507 11.75 -26.49 33.47
C ALA A 507 12.44 -27.66 32.74
N TRP A 508 12.57 -28.81 33.41
CA TRP A 508 13.12 -30.02 32.82
C TRP A 508 12.23 -30.67 31.75
N ILE A 509 10.90 -30.57 31.87
CA ILE A 509 9.99 -31.00 30.81
C ILE A 509 10.25 -30.17 29.54
N SER A 510 10.29 -28.84 29.67
CA SER A 510 10.58 -27.94 28.54
C SER A 510 11.93 -28.25 27.90
N ILE A 511 13.00 -28.40 28.69
CA ILE A 511 14.34 -28.76 28.19
C ILE A 511 14.34 -30.15 27.53
N GLY A 512 13.58 -31.11 28.08
CA GLY A 512 13.49 -32.48 27.57
C GLY A 512 12.91 -32.58 26.16
N THR A 513 12.18 -31.55 25.70
CA THR A 513 11.66 -31.49 24.33
C THR A 513 12.68 -30.99 23.29
N ILE A 514 13.80 -30.41 23.73
CA ILE A 514 14.84 -29.84 22.85
C ILE A 514 15.64 -30.97 22.18
N LYS A 515 15.57 -31.09 20.85
CA LYS A 515 16.27 -32.16 20.12
C LYS A 515 17.77 -31.93 20.03
N ASP A 516 18.22 -30.69 19.86
CA ASP A 516 19.65 -30.37 19.74
C ASP A 516 20.39 -30.52 21.08
N ASP A 517 21.36 -31.43 21.15
CA ASP A 517 22.10 -31.74 22.38
C ASP A 517 22.87 -30.52 22.95
N HIS A 518 23.38 -29.65 22.09
CA HIS A 518 24.21 -28.51 22.52
C HIS A 518 23.35 -27.39 23.11
N ILE A 519 22.20 -27.08 22.48
CA ILE A 519 21.20 -26.17 23.05
C ILE A 519 20.67 -26.76 24.37
N ARG A 520 20.32 -28.06 24.39
CA ARG A 520 19.80 -28.74 25.58
C ARG A 520 20.76 -28.67 26.77
N GLN A 521 22.05 -28.95 26.55
CA GLN A 521 23.07 -28.88 27.60
C GLN A 521 23.31 -27.46 28.09
N THR A 522 23.18 -26.44 27.23
CA THR A 522 23.35 -25.05 27.64
C THR A 522 22.14 -24.51 28.40
N ALA A 523 20.93 -24.82 27.92
CA ALA A 523 19.68 -24.54 28.61
C ALA A 523 19.71 -25.11 30.03
N ARG A 524 20.14 -26.37 30.17
CA ARG A 524 20.35 -27.02 31.47
C ARG A 524 21.27 -26.19 32.38
N ARG A 525 22.48 -25.87 31.92
CA ARG A 525 23.46 -25.13 32.75
C ARG A 525 22.91 -23.78 33.21
N LYS A 526 22.18 -23.08 32.33
CA LYS A 526 21.57 -21.77 32.63
C LYS A 526 20.42 -21.89 33.63
N VAL A 527 19.52 -22.86 33.47
CA VAL A 527 18.43 -23.10 34.44
C VAL A 527 18.96 -23.49 35.82
N LEU A 528 20.03 -24.31 35.89
CA LEU A 528 20.61 -24.69 37.18
C LEU A 528 21.33 -23.54 37.88
N ALA A 529 21.86 -22.58 37.12
CA ALA A 529 22.54 -21.40 37.66
C ALA A 529 21.58 -20.25 37.99
N ALA A 530 20.31 -20.32 37.59
CA ALA A 530 19.33 -19.26 37.77
C ALA A 530 18.66 -19.30 39.15
N ASP A 531 18.20 -18.13 39.60
CA ASP A 531 17.37 -18.00 40.78
C ASP A 531 16.03 -18.70 40.58
N LYS A 532 15.42 -19.16 41.69
CA LYS A 532 14.19 -19.98 41.68
C LYS A 532 13.08 -19.38 40.80
N ASP A 533 12.90 -18.07 40.85
CA ASP A 533 11.81 -17.38 40.17
C ASP A 533 12.04 -17.27 38.66
N ASP A 534 13.30 -17.34 38.19
CA ASP A 534 13.66 -17.22 36.77
C ASP A 534 13.79 -18.58 36.05
N LYS A 535 13.80 -19.71 36.78
CA LYS A 535 14.04 -21.05 36.20
C LYS A 535 12.99 -21.46 35.16
N GLU A 536 11.70 -21.19 35.41
CA GLU A 536 10.60 -21.53 34.48
C GLU A 536 10.68 -20.66 33.21
N ASP A 537 10.96 -19.38 33.37
CA ASP A 537 11.07 -18.42 32.25
C ASP A 537 12.29 -18.74 31.38
N ILE A 538 13.45 -19.01 31.99
CA ILE A 538 14.66 -19.41 31.25
C ILE A 538 14.42 -20.72 30.49
N ALA A 539 13.79 -21.72 31.11
CA ALA A 539 13.49 -22.99 30.45
C ALA A 539 12.53 -22.82 29.26
N THR A 540 11.45 -22.05 29.45
CA THR A 540 10.48 -21.72 28.40
C THR A 540 11.15 -20.96 27.25
N ASN A 541 12.04 -20.02 27.58
CA ASN A 541 12.78 -19.27 26.58
C ASN A 541 13.73 -20.16 25.76
N TRP A 542 14.42 -21.11 26.39
CA TRP A 542 15.27 -22.08 25.68
C TRP A 542 14.48 -23.07 24.81
N GLU A 543 13.30 -23.49 25.25
CA GLU A 543 12.38 -24.27 24.41
C GLU A 543 11.96 -23.47 23.16
N ASN A 544 11.66 -22.18 23.33
CA ASN A 544 11.33 -21.30 22.21
C ASN A 544 12.53 -21.07 21.27
N ILE A 545 13.74 -20.92 21.81
CA ILE A 545 14.99 -20.85 21.01
C ILE A 545 15.16 -22.12 20.18
N ALA A 546 15.02 -23.30 20.80
CA ALA A 546 15.14 -24.58 20.10
C ALA A 546 14.10 -24.72 18.99
N LYS A 547 12.82 -24.46 19.29
CA LYS A 547 11.74 -24.49 18.31
C LYS A 547 11.99 -23.54 17.14
N ALA A 548 12.49 -22.33 17.40
CA ALA A 548 12.84 -21.38 16.35
C ALA A 548 13.97 -21.94 15.46
N LEU A 549 15.07 -22.42 16.05
CA LEU A 549 16.22 -22.93 15.30
C LEU A 549 15.94 -24.25 14.56
N GLU A 550 15.00 -25.08 15.03
CA GLU A 550 14.54 -26.28 14.32
C GLU A 550 13.84 -25.96 12.99
N THR A 551 13.35 -24.73 12.77
CA THR A 551 12.80 -24.30 11.48
C THR A 551 13.88 -24.13 10.40
N ILE A 552 15.16 -24.05 10.80
CA ILE A 552 16.30 -24.00 9.88
C ILE A 552 16.68 -25.44 9.50
N ASN A 553 16.28 -25.84 8.30
CA ASN A 553 16.51 -27.19 7.78
C ASN A 553 17.90 -27.40 7.15
N ASP A 554 18.71 -26.34 7.01
CA ASP A 554 20.12 -26.45 6.65
C ASP A 554 21.00 -26.59 7.90
N ASP A 555 21.67 -27.74 8.05
CA ASP A 555 22.45 -28.07 9.24
C ASP A 555 23.60 -27.08 9.49
N ARG A 556 24.21 -26.52 8.44
CA ARG A 556 25.33 -25.59 8.56
C ARG A 556 24.86 -24.21 9.03
N VAL A 557 23.75 -23.72 8.46
CA VAL A 557 23.15 -22.46 8.91
C VAL A 557 22.61 -22.62 10.33
N ARG A 558 21.96 -23.75 10.63
CA ARG A 558 21.48 -24.06 11.99
C ARG A 558 22.63 -24.07 13.00
N GLN A 559 23.73 -24.77 12.70
CA GLN A 559 24.91 -24.81 13.59
C GLN A 559 25.51 -23.42 13.82
N THR A 560 25.59 -22.60 12.78
CA THR A 560 26.05 -21.21 12.88
C THR A 560 25.11 -20.37 13.75
N ALA A 561 23.81 -20.51 13.56
CA ALA A 561 22.82 -19.79 14.36
C ALA A 561 22.94 -20.18 15.84
N ILE A 562 23.13 -21.47 16.13
CA ILE A 562 23.40 -21.96 17.50
C ILE A 562 24.64 -21.28 18.07
N GLU A 563 25.78 -21.32 17.38
CA GLU A 563 27.02 -20.68 17.85
C GLU A 563 26.84 -19.20 18.19
N GLU A 564 26.08 -18.48 17.37
CA GLU A 564 25.86 -17.03 17.52
C GLU A 564 24.85 -16.70 18.62
N VAL A 565 23.80 -17.51 18.77
CA VAL A 565 22.88 -17.41 19.91
C VAL A 565 23.63 -17.66 21.21
N LEU A 566 24.54 -18.64 21.24
CA LEU A 566 25.30 -18.99 22.45
C LEU A 566 26.38 -17.97 22.84
N LYS A 567 26.80 -17.10 21.91
CA LYS A 567 27.70 -15.96 22.23
C LYS A 567 26.98 -14.84 22.97
N GLU A 568 25.66 -14.76 22.88
CA GLU A 568 24.87 -13.79 23.62
C GLU A 568 24.78 -14.21 25.09
N ASN A 569 25.15 -13.32 26.00
CA ASN A 569 25.23 -13.63 27.42
C ASN A 569 23.85 -13.59 28.10
N ASP A 570 23.01 -12.69 27.59
CA ASP A 570 21.69 -12.37 28.12
C ASP A 570 20.62 -13.29 27.51
N TRP A 571 20.01 -14.12 28.36
CA TRP A 571 19.07 -15.17 27.90
C TRP A 571 17.84 -14.60 27.17
N TYR A 572 17.38 -13.41 27.55
CA TYR A 572 16.25 -12.75 26.88
C TYR A 572 16.62 -12.25 25.47
N LEU A 573 17.87 -11.86 25.22
CA LEU A 573 18.36 -11.48 23.89
C LEU A 573 18.67 -12.70 23.01
N GLN A 574 18.93 -13.87 23.59
CA GLN A 574 19.17 -15.11 22.84
C GLN A 574 17.98 -15.52 21.97
N LEU A 575 16.75 -15.30 22.43
CA LEU A 575 15.55 -15.60 21.64
C LEU A 575 15.40 -14.65 20.45
N ASP A 576 15.66 -13.35 20.65
CA ASP A 576 15.65 -12.38 19.56
C ASP A 576 16.75 -12.69 18.55
N LYS A 577 17.91 -13.15 19.03
CA LYS A 577 19.01 -13.64 18.18
C LYS A 577 18.61 -14.88 17.38
N ALA A 578 17.90 -15.83 17.98
CA ALA A 578 17.40 -17.01 17.28
C ALA A 578 16.38 -16.63 16.19
N LYS A 579 15.43 -15.73 16.51
CA LYS A 579 14.46 -15.20 15.54
C LYS A 579 15.12 -14.43 14.40
N GLU A 580 16.17 -13.65 14.69
CA GLU A 580 17.00 -12.97 13.68
C GLU A 580 17.58 -14.00 12.70
N TRP A 581 18.16 -15.10 13.20
CA TRP A 581 18.75 -16.15 12.38
C TRP A 581 17.72 -16.93 11.56
N VAL A 582 16.52 -17.17 12.09
CA VAL A 582 15.40 -17.71 11.30
C VAL A 582 15.06 -16.78 10.14
N SER A 583 14.98 -15.47 10.41
CA SER A 583 14.74 -14.49 9.34
C SER A 583 15.88 -14.44 8.32
N ILE A 584 17.13 -14.56 8.75
CA ILE A 584 18.30 -14.64 7.85
C ILE A 584 18.20 -15.90 6.98
N TRP A 585 17.87 -17.05 7.58
CA TRP A 585 17.67 -18.30 6.85
C TRP A 585 16.60 -18.15 5.76
N GLU A 586 15.45 -17.59 6.10
CA GLU A 586 14.36 -17.34 5.15
C GLU A 586 14.79 -16.45 3.97
N ILE A 587 15.76 -15.56 4.19
CA ILE A 587 16.36 -14.73 3.13
C ILE A 587 17.34 -15.55 2.28
N ILE A 588 18.29 -16.28 2.88
CA ILE A 588 19.38 -16.94 2.13
C ILE A 588 19.04 -18.33 1.58
N LYS A 589 17.95 -18.95 2.02
CA LYS A 589 17.51 -20.27 1.54
C LYS A 589 17.36 -20.39 0.01
N PRO A 590 17.06 -19.34 -0.78
CA PRO A 590 17.02 -19.44 -2.24
C PRO A 590 18.40 -19.58 -2.90
N ILE A 591 19.50 -19.37 -2.17
CA ILE A 591 20.86 -19.54 -2.70
C ILE A 591 21.18 -21.03 -2.81
N THR A 592 21.04 -21.60 -4.01
CA THR A 592 21.27 -23.02 -4.28
C THR A 592 22.75 -23.40 -4.42
N ASP A 593 23.61 -22.42 -4.70
CA ASP A 593 25.05 -22.61 -4.79
C ASP A 593 25.65 -22.71 -3.38
N THR A 594 26.08 -23.91 -3.00
CA THR A 594 26.58 -24.21 -1.65
C THR A 594 27.87 -23.44 -1.31
N HIS A 595 28.71 -23.14 -2.31
CA HIS A 595 29.90 -22.32 -2.09
C HIS A 595 29.52 -20.86 -1.88
N LEU A 596 28.54 -20.35 -2.62
CA LEU A 596 28.06 -18.99 -2.44
C LEU A 596 27.33 -18.79 -1.11
N GLN A 597 26.48 -19.75 -0.73
CA GLN A 597 25.81 -19.75 0.57
C GLN A 597 26.83 -19.80 1.72
N ALA A 598 27.95 -20.51 1.51
CA ALA A 598 29.08 -20.53 2.45
C ALA A 598 29.68 -19.15 2.69
N GLN A 599 29.97 -18.43 1.60
CA GLN A 599 30.53 -17.08 1.65
C GLN A 599 29.54 -16.09 2.24
N ALA A 600 28.26 -16.22 1.90
CA ALA A 600 27.18 -15.43 2.48
C ALA A 600 27.13 -15.57 4.00
N LEU A 601 27.18 -16.80 4.50
CA LEU A 601 27.16 -17.09 5.93
C LEU A 601 28.35 -16.46 6.65
N GLU A 602 29.55 -16.56 6.08
CA GLU A 602 30.77 -15.99 6.65
C GLU A 602 30.74 -14.45 6.68
N ALA A 603 30.21 -13.81 5.63
CA ALA A 603 30.01 -12.36 5.60
C ALA A 603 28.99 -11.90 6.65
N ILE A 604 27.88 -12.64 6.79
CA ILE A 604 26.85 -12.36 7.80
C ILE A 604 27.43 -12.46 9.22
N LYS A 605 28.27 -13.48 9.51
CA LYS A 605 28.95 -13.62 10.82
C LYS A 605 29.80 -12.39 11.17
N LYS A 606 30.56 -11.85 10.20
CA LYS A 606 31.44 -10.69 10.39
C LYS A 606 30.70 -9.36 10.47
N THR A 607 29.40 -9.35 10.18
CA THR A 607 28.58 -8.14 10.11
C THR A 607 27.92 -7.84 11.46
N LYS A 608 27.83 -6.55 11.81
CA LYS A 608 27.08 -6.08 12.99
C LYS A 608 25.62 -6.50 12.91
N THR A 609 25.03 -6.86 14.07
CA THR A 609 23.68 -7.43 14.20
C THR A 609 22.61 -6.70 13.36
N HIS A 610 22.49 -5.38 13.49
CA HIS A 610 21.47 -4.58 12.79
C HIS A 610 21.63 -4.51 11.25
N THR A 611 22.70 -5.06 10.68
CA THR A 611 22.97 -5.08 9.22
C THR A 611 23.01 -6.48 8.60
N ARG A 612 22.81 -7.55 9.39
CA ARG A 612 22.93 -8.94 8.91
C ARG A 612 21.89 -9.31 7.86
N GLN A 613 20.63 -8.90 8.04
CA GLN A 613 19.57 -9.13 7.06
C GLN A 613 19.84 -8.41 5.74
N THR A 614 20.39 -7.20 5.81
CA THR A 614 20.79 -6.41 4.65
C THR A 614 21.89 -7.13 3.88
N VAL A 615 22.95 -7.59 4.55
CA VAL A 615 24.01 -8.41 3.92
C VAL A 615 23.46 -9.72 3.35
N ALA A 616 22.51 -10.38 4.03
CA ALA A 616 21.85 -11.57 3.51
C ALA A 616 21.12 -11.29 2.17
N ARG A 617 20.38 -10.18 2.07
CA ARG A 617 19.71 -9.75 0.82
C ARG A 617 20.72 -9.44 -0.28
N THR A 618 21.84 -8.81 0.07
CA THR A 618 22.96 -8.55 -0.85
C THR A 618 23.44 -9.85 -1.52
N TRP A 619 23.65 -10.92 -0.74
CA TRP A 619 24.10 -12.20 -1.29
C TRP A 619 23.04 -12.90 -2.14
N VAL A 620 21.76 -12.78 -1.79
CA VAL A 620 20.66 -13.32 -2.63
C VAL A 620 20.61 -12.62 -3.99
N ASN A 621 20.85 -11.30 -4.02
CA ASN A 621 20.94 -10.56 -5.27
C ASN A 621 22.14 -11.04 -6.10
N ILE A 622 23.33 -11.14 -5.48
CA ILE A 622 24.55 -11.65 -6.14
C ILE A 622 24.34 -13.07 -6.69
N ALA A 623 23.59 -13.92 -5.99
CA ALA A 623 23.29 -15.30 -6.43
C ALA A 623 22.50 -15.38 -7.74
N ARG A 624 21.80 -14.31 -8.14
CA ARG A 624 21.07 -14.24 -9.42
C ARG A 624 22.00 -14.11 -10.63
N ILE A 625 23.26 -13.73 -10.42
CA ILE A 625 24.26 -13.63 -11.49
C ILE A 625 24.76 -15.04 -11.81
N ASP A 626 24.30 -15.62 -12.91
CA ASP A 626 24.61 -16.99 -13.34
C ASP A 626 26.05 -17.17 -13.86
N ASP A 627 26.76 -16.09 -14.17
CA ASP A 627 28.18 -16.14 -14.56
C ASP A 627 29.12 -16.01 -13.36
N ALA A 628 29.91 -17.05 -13.08
CA ALA A 628 30.78 -17.13 -11.90
C ALA A 628 31.88 -16.07 -11.87
N VAL A 629 32.45 -15.70 -13.02
CA VAL A 629 33.54 -14.70 -13.11
C VAL A 629 32.98 -13.33 -12.77
N ILE A 630 31.81 -13.02 -13.33
CA ILE A 630 31.12 -11.75 -13.12
C ILE A 630 30.61 -11.65 -11.70
N ARG A 631 30.05 -12.74 -11.16
CA ARG A 631 29.62 -12.85 -9.77
C ARG A 631 30.77 -12.53 -8.81
N GLN A 632 31.97 -13.10 -9.03
CA GLN A 632 33.13 -12.84 -8.17
C GLN A 632 33.59 -11.38 -8.24
N ALA A 633 33.54 -10.78 -9.42
CA ALA A 633 33.84 -9.36 -9.61
C ALA A 633 32.84 -8.46 -8.86
N VAL A 634 31.54 -8.77 -8.93
CA VAL A 634 30.49 -8.04 -8.20
C VAL A 634 30.65 -8.20 -6.70
N ILE A 635 30.99 -9.40 -6.20
CA ILE A 635 31.29 -9.62 -4.78
C ILE A 635 32.42 -8.68 -4.34
N GLN A 636 33.52 -8.61 -5.09
CA GLN A 636 34.65 -7.74 -4.74
C GLN A 636 34.24 -6.26 -4.70
N ASP A 637 33.49 -5.79 -5.70
CA ASP A 637 33.04 -4.39 -5.77
C ASP A 637 32.07 -4.04 -4.62
N VAL A 638 31.03 -4.85 -4.44
CA VAL A 638 30.00 -4.62 -3.43
C VAL A 638 30.62 -4.61 -2.03
N PHE A 639 31.51 -5.57 -1.72
CA PHE A 639 32.10 -5.66 -0.38
C PHE A 639 33.29 -4.71 -0.14
N ASN A 640 33.80 -4.04 -1.19
CA ASN A 640 34.70 -2.90 -1.01
C ASN A 640 33.96 -1.64 -0.52
N LYS A 641 32.63 -1.56 -0.68
CA LYS A 641 31.81 -0.45 -0.16
C LYS A 641 31.54 -0.61 1.35
N THR A 642 31.59 0.49 2.10
CA THR A 642 31.36 0.50 3.56
C THR A 642 29.88 0.69 3.89
N GLY A 643 29.36 -0.15 4.80
CA GLY A 643 27.99 -0.06 5.31
C GLY A 643 27.00 -1.00 4.61
N GLY A 644 26.21 -1.75 5.39
CA GLY A 644 25.32 -2.78 4.84
C GLY A 644 24.29 -2.23 3.84
N SER A 645 23.67 -1.08 4.12
CA SER A 645 22.68 -0.48 3.21
C SER A 645 23.27 -0.10 1.85
N VAL A 646 24.52 0.40 1.85
CA VAL A 646 25.27 0.74 0.63
C VAL A 646 25.60 -0.54 -0.16
N GLN A 647 25.95 -1.62 0.54
CA GLN A 647 26.19 -2.93 -0.09
C GLN A 647 24.91 -3.51 -0.71
N GLU A 648 23.76 -3.43 -0.03
CA GLU A 648 22.48 -3.89 -0.59
C GLU A 648 22.09 -3.09 -1.82
N ALA A 649 22.19 -1.75 -1.77
CA ALA A 649 21.92 -0.89 -2.93
C ALA A 649 22.82 -1.25 -4.12
N ALA A 650 24.14 -1.34 -3.88
CA ALA A 650 25.10 -1.72 -4.92
C ALA A 650 24.83 -3.12 -5.51
N SER A 651 24.38 -4.08 -4.69
CA SER A 651 24.03 -5.41 -5.22
C SER A 651 22.79 -5.38 -6.14
N LYS A 652 21.79 -4.57 -5.83
CA LYS A 652 20.59 -4.41 -6.68
C LYS A 652 20.95 -3.75 -8.00
N GLU A 653 21.78 -2.71 -7.92
CA GLU A 653 22.37 -2.03 -9.08
C GLU A 653 23.08 -3.03 -9.99
N TRP A 654 23.99 -3.85 -9.43
CA TRP A 654 24.73 -4.86 -10.20
C TRP A 654 23.85 -5.96 -10.80
N VAL A 655 22.76 -6.36 -10.13
CA VAL A 655 21.79 -7.29 -10.71
C VAL A 655 21.08 -6.65 -11.90
N SER A 656 20.65 -5.40 -11.79
CA SER A 656 20.04 -4.67 -12.90
C SER A 656 21.00 -4.56 -14.09
N ILE A 657 22.26 -4.22 -13.83
CA ILE A 657 23.32 -4.16 -14.84
C ILE A 657 23.53 -5.54 -15.48
N TRP A 658 23.54 -6.61 -14.68
CA TRP A 658 23.70 -7.97 -15.15
C TRP A 658 22.60 -8.35 -16.14
N GLU A 659 21.34 -8.13 -15.80
CA GLU A 659 20.21 -8.42 -16.69
C GLU A 659 20.31 -7.66 -18.02
N ILE A 660 20.87 -6.45 -18.00
CA ILE A 660 21.12 -5.69 -19.23
C ILE A 660 22.21 -6.35 -20.06
N ILE A 661 23.38 -6.69 -19.51
CA ILE A 661 24.54 -7.17 -20.29
C ILE A 661 24.51 -8.68 -20.59
N LYS A 662 23.69 -9.46 -19.87
CA LYS A 662 23.52 -10.91 -20.04
C LYS A 662 23.29 -11.36 -21.49
N PRO A 663 22.54 -10.64 -22.35
CA PRO A 663 22.35 -11.01 -23.76
C PRO A 663 23.61 -10.93 -24.64
N ILE A 664 24.69 -10.28 -24.19
CA ILE A 664 25.93 -10.15 -24.98
C ILE A 664 26.58 -11.54 -25.14
N ALA A 665 26.43 -12.19 -26.28
CA ALA A 665 26.89 -13.57 -26.49
C ALA A 665 28.42 -13.74 -26.44
N ASP A 666 29.17 -12.71 -26.86
CA ASP A 666 30.64 -12.72 -26.83
C ASP A 666 31.16 -12.50 -25.40
N LYS A 667 31.84 -13.50 -24.85
CA LYS A 667 32.36 -13.47 -23.48
C LYS A 667 33.42 -12.39 -23.27
N ASN A 668 34.27 -12.13 -24.26
CA ASN A 668 35.32 -11.12 -24.17
C ASN A 668 34.70 -9.73 -24.18
N LEU A 669 33.72 -9.52 -25.07
CA LEU A 669 32.97 -8.27 -25.15
C LEU A 669 32.18 -7.99 -23.86
N ARG A 670 31.56 -9.02 -23.29
CA ARG A 670 30.84 -8.94 -22.01
C ARG A 670 31.78 -8.61 -20.84
N ALA A 671 32.97 -9.21 -20.81
CA ALA A 671 33.99 -8.91 -19.80
C ALA A 671 34.50 -7.46 -19.91
N GLN A 672 34.72 -6.99 -21.14
CA GLN A 672 35.11 -5.59 -21.40
C GLN A 672 34.00 -4.60 -21.01
N ALA A 673 32.74 -4.93 -21.31
CA ALA A 673 31.59 -4.15 -20.86
C ALA A 673 31.56 -4.01 -19.34
N LEU A 674 31.78 -5.11 -18.63
CA LEU A 674 31.81 -5.11 -17.16
C LEU A 674 32.93 -4.22 -16.61
N GLU A 675 34.13 -4.28 -17.20
CA GLU A 675 35.26 -3.47 -16.73
C GLU A 675 35.04 -1.96 -16.93
N ASN A 676 34.45 -1.58 -18.07
CA ASN A 676 34.06 -0.19 -18.33
C ASN A 676 32.95 0.30 -17.40
N ILE A 677 32.07 -0.59 -16.96
CA ILE A 677 30.99 -0.26 -16.01
C ILE A 677 31.56 -0.07 -14.60
N LYS A 678 32.52 -0.91 -14.17
CA LYS A 678 33.19 -0.76 -12.86
C LYS A 678 34.00 0.52 -12.73
N THR A 679 34.67 0.92 -13.82
CA THR A 679 35.56 2.08 -13.83
C THR A 679 34.82 3.40 -14.09
N ALA A 680 33.50 3.36 -14.24
CA ALA A 680 32.68 4.56 -14.35
C ALA A 680 32.75 5.39 -13.05
N PRO A 681 32.78 6.74 -13.14
CA PRO A 681 32.82 7.63 -11.97
C PRO A 681 31.67 7.35 -11.00
N THR A 682 31.94 7.33 -9.69
CA THR A 682 31.00 6.88 -8.63
C THR A 682 30.21 8.00 -7.95
N ASP A 683 30.10 9.15 -8.60
CA ASP A 683 29.44 10.35 -8.06
C ASP A 683 27.92 10.12 -7.92
N GLU A 684 27.20 10.95 -7.15
CA GLU A 684 25.80 10.78 -6.66
C GLU A 684 24.67 10.42 -7.70
N TYR A 685 24.97 10.23 -8.99
CA TYR A 685 24.04 9.81 -10.06
C TYR A 685 24.41 8.45 -10.70
N ASP A 686 25.20 7.63 -10.01
CA ASP A 686 25.94 6.46 -10.52
C ASP A 686 25.09 5.36 -11.20
N ASP A 687 23.92 5.01 -10.64
CA ASP A 687 23.13 3.85 -11.09
C ASP A 687 22.67 3.98 -12.55
N LEU A 688 22.19 5.17 -12.94
CA LEU A 688 21.67 5.41 -14.29
C LEU A 688 22.82 5.47 -15.32
N TYR A 689 23.98 5.99 -14.91
CA TYR A 689 25.18 6.09 -15.75
C TYR A 689 25.68 4.70 -16.14
N LYS A 690 25.79 3.78 -15.16
CA LYS A 690 26.21 2.40 -15.42
C LYS A 690 25.21 1.65 -16.30
N GLN A 691 23.91 1.90 -16.14
CA GLN A 691 22.89 1.34 -17.03
C GLN A 691 23.01 1.85 -18.47
N TYR A 692 23.27 3.13 -18.70
CA TYR A 692 23.49 3.64 -20.06
C TYR A 692 24.73 3.05 -20.73
N ILE A 693 25.82 2.87 -19.98
CA ILE A 693 27.01 2.17 -20.45
C ILE A 693 26.66 0.73 -20.82
N ALA A 694 25.95 0.01 -19.94
CA ALA A 694 25.50 -1.36 -20.19
C ALA A 694 24.63 -1.49 -21.46
N GLN A 695 23.65 -0.60 -21.64
CA GLN A 695 22.78 -0.58 -22.83
C GLN A 695 23.57 -0.30 -24.12
N ALA A 696 24.55 0.60 -24.06
CA ALA A 696 25.44 0.88 -25.18
C ALA A 696 26.20 -0.39 -25.60
N TRP A 697 26.76 -1.14 -24.65
CA TRP A 697 27.48 -2.39 -24.93
C TRP A 697 26.59 -3.48 -25.52
N VAL A 698 25.36 -3.64 -25.03
CA VAL A 698 24.39 -4.56 -25.63
C VAL A 698 24.12 -4.17 -27.08
N THR A 699 23.91 -2.89 -27.35
CA THR A 699 23.68 -2.37 -28.70
C THR A 699 24.88 -2.64 -29.60
N LEU A 700 26.10 -2.34 -29.15
CA LEU A 700 27.35 -2.60 -29.88
C LEU A 700 27.58 -4.09 -30.15
N SER A 701 27.13 -4.98 -29.26
CA SER A 701 27.26 -6.43 -29.45
C SER A 701 26.47 -6.96 -30.64
N THR A 702 25.48 -6.21 -31.13
CA THR A 702 24.70 -6.57 -32.33
C THR A 702 25.45 -6.34 -33.64
N ILE A 703 26.55 -5.57 -33.60
CA ILE A 703 27.40 -5.30 -34.77
C ILE A 703 28.24 -6.56 -35.07
N LYS A 704 27.98 -7.17 -36.23
CA LYS A 704 28.66 -8.41 -36.67
C LYS A 704 30.04 -8.15 -37.27
N ASP A 705 30.26 -6.99 -37.88
CA ASP A 705 31.55 -6.62 -38.46
C ASP A 705 32.50 -6.14 -37.34
N GLU A 706 33.57 -6.90 -37.12
CA GLU A 706 34.51 -6.66 -36.03
C GLU A 706 35.25 -5.32 -36.15
N ASN A 707 35.57 -4.88 -37.38
CA ASN A 707 36.26 -3.61 -37.59
C ASN A 707 35.32 -2.44 -37.29
N ILE A 708 34.07 -2.52 -37.75
CA ILE A 708 33.05 -1.50 -37.44
C ILE A 708 32.76 -1.47 -35.94
N ARG A 709 32.65 -2.63 -35.30
CA ARG A 709 32.43 -2.73 -33.85
C ARG A 709 33.57 -2.10 -33.04
N LYS A 710 34.84 -2.34 -33.39
CA LYS A 710 35.99 -1.70 -32.72
C LYS A 710 35.94 -0.18 -32.84
N MET A 711 35.67 0.34 -34.04
CA MET A 711 35.51 1.78 -34.25
C MET A 711 34.35 2.36 -33.44
N ALA A 712 33.24 1.64 -33.37
CA ALA A 712 32.06 2.04 -32.61
C ALA A 712 32.33 2.07 -31.10
N ILE A 713 33.06 1.09 -30.56
CA ILE A 713 33.47 1.05 -29.14
C ILE A 713 34.36 2.25 -28.79
N GLU A 714 35.36 2.53 -29.63
CA GLU A 714 36.26 3.68 -29.45
C GLU A 714 35.49 5.01 -29.48
N ASP A 715 34.62 5.19 -30.48
CA ASP A 715 33.83 6.41 -30.63
C ASP A 715 32.86 6.61 -29.45
N VAL A 716 32.10 5.57 -29.06
CA VAL A 716 31.21 5.60 -27.89
C VAL A 716 31.98 5.91 -26.60
N GLY A 717 33.24 5.49 -26.50
CA GLY A 717 34.12 5.78 -25.36
C GLY A 717 34.33 7.28 -25.11
N ASN A 718 34.27 8.10 -26.16
CA ASN A 718 34.52 9.54 -26.09
C ASN A 718 33.32 10.37 -25.61
N TYR A 719 32.14 9.76 -25.45
CA TYR A 719 30.92 10.46 -25.05
C TYR A 719 30.62 10.36 -23.55
N PRO A 720 29.94 11.36 -22.97
CA PRO A 720 29.29 11.24 -21.66
C PRO A 720 28.34 10.03 -21.61
N ALA A 721 28.20 9.40 -20.44
CA ALA A 721 27.49 8.12 -20.30
C ALA A 721 26.04 8.16 -20.80
N ASP A 722 25.32 9.26 -20.53
CA ASP A 722 23.95 9.50 -20.97
C ASP A 722 23.79 9.53 -22.51
N LYS A 723 24.88 9.80 -23.23
CA LYS A 723 24.93 9.81 -24.71
C LYS A 723 25.48 8.53 -25.33
N LYS A 724 26.11 7.64 -24.57
CA LYS A 724 26.75 6.42 -25.10
C LYS A 724 25.78 5.49 -25.82
N ASN A 725 24.57 5.29 -25.28
CA ASN A 725 23.58 4.42 -25.90
C ASN A 725 23.00 5.01 -27.19
N GLU A 726 22.82 6.33 -27.25
CA GLU A 726 22.39 7.04 -28.46
C GLU A 726 23.43 6.82 -29.57
N VAL A 727 24.70 7.10 -29.29
CA VAL A 727 25.81 6.91 -30.23
C VAL A 727 25.95 5.43 -30.67
N ALA A 728 25.80 4.48 -29.75
CA ALA A 728 25.82 3.05 -30.09
C ALA A 728 24.71 2.66 -31.08
N LYS A 729 23.48 3.18 -30.91
CA LYS A 729 22.37 2.96 -31.85
C LYS A 729 22.64 3.55 -33.23
N LEU A 730 23.39 4.65 -33.30
CA LEU A 730 23.82 5.22 -34.58
C LEU A 730 24.75 4.27 -35.32
N TRP A 731 25.74 3.70 -34.64
CA TRP A 731 26.65 2.73 -35.25
C TRP A 731 25.93 1.48 -35.76
N VAL A 732 24.93 0.97 -35.02
CA VAL A 732 24.06 -0.10 -35.51
C VAL A 732 23.28 0.34 -36.75
N THR A 733 22.82 1.59 -36.80
CA THR A 733 22.12 2.15 -37.97
C THR A 733 23.02 2.20 -39.19
N LEU A 734 24.28 2.63 -39.04
CA LEU A 734 25.27 2.64 -40.12
C LEU A 734 25.55 1.23 -40.69
N THR A 735 25.49 0.18 -39.87
CA THR A 735 25.68 -1.19 -40.36
C THR A 735 24.55 -1.70 -41.25
N ARG A 736 23.38 -1.03 -41.26
CA ARG A 736 22.24 -1.37 -42.12
C ARG A 736 22.38 -0.83 -43.54
N ILE A 737 23.31 0.10 -43.78
CA ILE A 737 23.62 0.60 -45.12
C ILE A 737 24.19 -0.56 -45.93
N SER A 738 23.45 -0.92 -46.98
CA SER A 738 23.71 -2.10 -47.80
C SER A 738 24.88 -1.88 -48.76
N ASN A 739 25.00 -0.66 -49.32
CA ASN A 739 26.12 -0.30 -50.18
C ASN A 739 27.38 0.01 -49.35
N LYS A 740 28.48 -0.69 -49.64
CA LYS A 740 29.74 -0.56 -48.91
C LYS A 740 30.34 0.84 -48.99
N ASP A 741 30.36 1.46 -50.17
CA ASP A 741 30.99 2.77 -50.38
C ASP A 741 30.19 3.89 -49.69
N ILE A 742 28.86 3.79 -49.72
CA ILE A 742 27.96 4.68 -48.98
C ILE A 742 28.17 4.53 -47.48
N ARG A 743 28.32 3.29 -46.99
CA ARG A 743 28.57 3.02 -45.57
C ARG A 743 29.92 3.58 -45.11
N GLU A 744 30.97 3.44 -45.91
CA GLU A 744 32.30 3.98 -45.60
C GLU A 744 32.29 5.52 -45.57
N ALA A 745 31.59 6.16 -46.52
CA ALA A 745 31.38 7.61 -46.51
C ALA A 745 30.57 8.06 -45.28
N ALA A 746 29.49 7.34 -44.95
CA ALA A 746 28.66 7.64 -43.78
C ALA A 746 29.43 7.54 -42.46
N ILE A 747 30.27 6.51 -42.31
CA ILE A 747 31.15 6.35 -41.14
C ILE A 747 32.15 7.52 -41.05
N LYS A 748 32.75 7.90 -42.18
CA LYS A 748 33.70 9.02 -42.21
C LYS A 748 33.05 10.33 -41.79
N ASP A 749 31.86 10.62 -42.31
CA ASP A 749 31.13 11.85 -41.98
C ASP A 749 30.68 11.85 -40.52
N CYS A 750 30.12 10.74 -40.03
CA CYS A 750 29.71 10.63 -38.63
C CYS A 750 30.90 10.79 -37.68
N LYS A 751 32.12 10.39 -38.03
CA LYS A 751 33.31 10.61 -37.19
C LYS A 751 33.71 12.08 -37.06
N ASN A 752 33.35 12.92 -38.03
CA ASN A 752 33.70 14.35 -38.01
C ASN A 752 32.73 15.18 -37.18
N GLU A 753 31.52 14.67 -36.93
CA GLU A 753 30.54 15.33 -36.06
C GLU A 753 30.98 15.18 -34.59
N THR A 754 30.86 16.25 -33.82
CA THR A 754 31.23 16.22 -32.39
C THR A 754 30.01 16.05 -31.49
N ASP A 755 28.86 16.56 -31.92
CA ASP A 755 27.59 16.45 -31.20
C ASP A 755 26.83 15.15 -31.56
N ALA A 756 26.16 14.57 -30.56
CA ALA A 756 25.44 13.30 -30.74
C ALA A 756 24.17 13.45 -31.61
N PHE A 757 23.50 14.60 -31.58
CA PHE A 757 22.34 14.88 -32.43
C PHE A 757 22.78 15.12 -33.88
N GLU A 758 23.86 15.85 -34.09
CA GLU A 758 24.44 16.03 -35.44
C GLU A 758 24.84 14.68 -36.05
N LYS A 759 25.51 13.81 -35.28
CA LYS A 759 25.80 12.43 -35.70
C LYS A 759 24.55 11.67 -36.09
N GLN A 760 23.48 11.82 -35.30
CA GLN A 760 22.23 11.11 -35.55
C GLN A 760 21.60 11.54 -36.86
N ASP A 761 21.53 12.84 -37.12
CA ASP A 761 20.94 13.36 -38.34
C ASP A 761 21.82 13.05 -39.57
N THR A 762 23.14 13.14 -39.44
CA THR A 762 24.08 12.67 -40.46
C THR A 762 23.87 11.19 -40.79
N ALA A 763 23.77 10.31 -39.78
CA ALA A 763 23.51 8.89 -40.00
C ALA A 763 22.15 8.63 -40.70
N LYS A 764 21.08 9.35 -40.31
CA LYS A 764 19.76 9.26 -40.97
C LYS A 764 19.82 9.68 -42.43
N ALA A 765 20.55 10.75 -42.75
CA ALA A 765 20.71 11.23 -44.12
C ALA A 765 21.34 10.13 -45.01
N TRP A 766 22.39 9.47 -44.51
CA TRP A 766 23.07 8.39 -45.24
C TRP A 766 22.23 7.12 -45.41
N VAL A 767 21.44 6.73 -44.40
CA VAL A 767 20.47 5.64 -44.55
C VAL A 767 19.39 5.99 -45.59
N THR A 768 18.95 7.25 -45.61
CA THR A 768 17.98 7.76 -46.58
C THR A 768 18.54 7.64 -48.00
N ILE A 769 19.81 8.01 -48.21
CA ILE A 769 20.50 7.85 -49.50
C ILE A 769 20.56 6.37 -49.93
N ASP A 770 20.89 5.44 -49.04
CA ASP A 770 20.99 4.00 -49.37
C ASP A 770 19.67 3.43 -49.91
N SER A 771 18.53 4.02 -49.52
CA SER A 771 17.20 3.59 -49.98
C SER A 771 16.88 4.00 -51.43
N ILE A 772 17.64 4.93 -52.03
CA ILE A 772 17.41 5.43 -53.38
C ILE A 772 17.86 4.38 -54.40
N LYS A 773 16.89 3.81 -55.14
CA LYS A 773 17.17 2.75 -56.12
C LYS A 773 17.88 3.25 -57.37
N ASP A 774 17.52 4.43 -57.87
CA ASP A 774 18.13 5.02 -59.07
C ASP A 774 19.56 5.51 -58.77
N GLU A 775 20.53 4.98 -59.51
CA GLU A 775 21.96 5.21 -59.26
C GLU A 775 22.36 6.68 -59.46
N ARG A 776 21.86 7.31 -60.53
CA ARG A 776 22.15 8.72 -60.83
C ARG A 776 21.57 9.66 -59.76
N THR A 777 20.34 9.40 -59.33
CA THR A 777 19.68 10.19 -58.27
C THR A 777 20.39 10.01 -56.93
N ARG A 778 20.89 8.80 -56.66
CA ARG A 778 21.69 8.50 -55.48
C ARG A 778 23.03 9.24 -55.48
N GLU A 779 23.76 9.24 -56.58
CA GLU A 779 25.01 10.02 -56.71
C GLU A 779 24.77 11.53 -56.49
N GLN A 780 23.68 12.08 -57.03
CA GLN A 780 23.30 13.47 -56.79
C GLN A 780 22.96 13.75 -55.32
N ALA A 781 22.30 12.80 -54.65
CA ALA A 781 21.99 12.90 -53.23
C ALA A 781 23.27 12.85 -52.36
N ILE A 782 24.24 12.00 -52.71
CA ILE A 782 25.54 11.90 -52.03
C ILE A 782 26.28 13.24 -52.07
N GLU A 783 26.40 13.86 -53.24
CA GLU A 783 27.11 15.13 -53.37
C GLU A 783 26.38 16.28 -52.66
N ALA A 784 25.04 16.27 -52.67
CA ALA A 784 24.25 17.24 -51.92
C ALA A 784 24.39 17.10 -50.40
N VAL A 785 24.48 15.87 -49.88
CA VAL A 785 24.70 15.61 -48.45
C VAL A 785 26.12 15.99 -48.03
N LYS A 786 27.15 15.68 -48.83
CA LYS A 786 28.53 16.13 -48.55
C LYS A 786 28.69 17.65 -48.55
N ALA A 787 27.92 18.36 -49.38
CA ALA A 787 27.96 19.81 -49.47
C ALA A 787 27.15 20.51 -48.35
N ALA A 788 26.31 19.78 -47.63
CA ALA A 788 25.53 20.32 -46.51
C ALA A 788 26.40 20.47 -45.26
N GLY A 789 26.23 21.59 -44.55
CA GLY A 789 27.04 21.94 -43.38
C GLY A 789 26.78 21.05 -42.17
N ASP A 790 25.62 21.23 -41.53
CA ASP A 790 25.23 20.49 -40.32
C ASP A 790 24.39 19.23 -40.62
N GLY A 791 24.19 18.40 -39.60
CA GLY A 791 23.44 17.14 -39.69
C GLY A 791 21.99 17.32 -40.17
N PHE A 792 21.30 18.39 -39.74
CA PHE A 792 19.91 18.64 -40.15
C PHE A 792 19.84 19.00 -41.64
N ALA A 793 20.75 19.85 -42.11
CA ALA A 793 20.87 20.20 -43.52
C ALA A 793 21.15 18.96 -44.38
N LYS A 794 21.95 18.00 -43.88
CA LYS A 794 22.19 16.71 -44.53
C LYS A 794 20.91 15.89 -44.67
N VAL A 795 20.08 15.80 -43.62
CA VAL A 795 18.77 15.11 -43.70
C VAL A 795 17.88 15.75 -44.75
N MET A 796 17.74 17.08 -44.70
CA MET A 796 16.90 17.82 -45.66
C MET A 796 17.41 17.68 -47.09
N ALA A 797 18.72 17.60 -47.30
CA ALA A 797 19.31 17.32 -48.61
C ALA A 797 18.93 15.92 -49.09
N ALA A 798 19.09 14.89 -48.27
CA ALA A 798 18.76 13.51 -48.63
C ALA A 798 17.27 13.32 -48.95
N GLU A 799 16.36 13.88 -48.13
CA GLU A 799 14.90 13.74 -48.32
C GLU A 799 14.40 14.37 -49.62
N ARG A 800 15.02 15.46 -50.08
CA ARG A 800 14.66 16.08 -51.38
C ARG A 800 14.85 15.11 -52.55
N TYR A 801 15.85 14.24 -52.48
CA TYR A 801 16.14 13.27 -53.55
C TYR A 801 15.34 11.98 -53.43
N VAL A 802 14.84 11.62 -52.24
CA VAL A 802 13.88 10.51 -52.11
C VAL A 802 12.51 10.88 -52.67
N LYS A 803 12.11 12.16 -52.57
CA LYS A 803 10.85 12.66 -53.14
C LYS A 803 10.86 12.76 -54.66
N LYS A 804 12.05 12.86 -55.26
CA LYS A 804 12.27 12.99 -56.69
C LYS A 804 12.42 11.60 -57.30
#